data_AF-A0A846HS22-F1
#
_entry.id   AF-A0A846HS22-F1
#
_cell.length_a   1.000
_cell.length_b   1.000
_cell.length_c   1.000
_cell.angle_alpha   90.00
_cell.angle_beta   90.00
_cell.angle_gamma   90.00
#
_symmetry.space_group_name_H-M   'P 1'
#
loop_
_entity.id
_entity.type
_entity.pdbx_description
1 polymer ?
#
loop_
_entity_poly.entity_id
_entity_poly.type
_entity_poly.pdbx_seq_one_letter_code
_entity_poly.pdbx_strand_id
1 'polypeptide(L)'
;MALRARRRRGCYRTYADSLNPPILHRKELLLPAEHPRLEEYRALTEAAESIGLFEETTRIGYRRQWLERVRAAGYRIEGHALLPLGNLEADGADRDHAQGDDRDGDCGNGDQAVVDHAGGHAGDGDRERQAGENQTGEDQAGEDQAVAGHAGAALYAGWDPYFAPEQPIASADLVNLGFVINVINVIEDFDERLEALQRAWSLAERLLVVSVMLANQNDLRGARFRDGVITQRQTFQKYYTQQEIKAFLTDALDEEPIPVAPGVLYVFRDKDAEQRFLVDRYRRRRSRLRDPSAPVSASMRSPRAPRINQRRDRLVEQYAAYQEPLERLWEQWLGLGRRPRNTDLDVPELLALSEGFGSLGKALRVLETYQREMLGEEAVSALLERAESERLADLEVYLALQQFECRRPYKHLEAGLQRDINAFFGDYAAACSAGFASLLQIADVEAIAAACCEAAEHGLGWLELERPGAAMSAAESGAARTHLNAAQPTARFAADADADADAKRAPRGSLTLDSRLVEQLPALLRVYINAAAVLYGDLHNADLIKIHIGSGKLTLMRFDDFDGRALPRMLERVKIKLREQDVDLFGYGEVFEPPYLYRKSRFINEEHPGYPEQVAFDEALEQLEARGLIDLSGYGPAATELDAILARQRWEIDGLQLRRVRTPAALDDSIGPEQNRQVVTMLPGPSGRLLPRMVSKEAFLG
;
A
#
# COMPACT_ATOMS: atom_id res chain seq x y z
N MET A 1 22.62 -2.65 41.19
CA MET A 1 22.14 -2.29 39.83
C MET A 1 21.08 -3.28 39.41
N ALA A 2 19.81 -3.01 39.74
CA ALA A 2 18.71 -3.87 39.35
C ALA A 2 18.32 -3.58 37.90
N LEU A 3 18.57 -4.52 36.99
CA LEU A 3 17.94 -4.52 35.67
C LEU A 3 16.42 -4.57 35.89
N ARG A 4 15.73 -3.46 35.61
CA ARG A 4 14.29 -3.47 35.39
C ARG A 4 14.04 -4.27 34.11
N ALA A 5 13.90 -5.58 34.25
CA ALA A 5 13.30 -6.42 33.23
C ALA A 5 11.88 -5.91 32.99
N ARG A 6 11.70 -5.06 31.97
CA ARG A 6 10.39 -4.79 31.40
C ARG A 6 9.83 -6.15 31.00
N ARG A 7 8.89 -6.71 31.76
CA ARG A 7 8.06 -7.84 31.32
C ARG A 7 7.33 -7.40 30.04
N ARG A 8 7.96 -7.59 28.88
CA ARG A 8 7.28 -7.56 27.59
C ARG A 8 6.38 -8.79 27.60
N ARG A 9 5.06 -8.62 27.46
CA ARG A 9 4.20 -9.73 27.02
C ARG A 9 4.83 -10.25 25.72
N GLY A 10 4.93 -11.56 25.55
CA GLY A 10 5.41 -12.12 24.29
C GLY A 10 4.56 -11.58 23.14
N CYS A 11 5.19 -10.98 22.14
CA CYS A 11 4.52 -10.64 20.90
C CYS A 11 4.47 -11.93 20.08
N TYR A 12 3.27 -12.41 19.78
CA TYR A 12 3.08 -13.48 18.83
C TYR A 12 3.03 -12.86 17.43
N ARG A 13 3.71 -13.47 16.45
CA ARG A 13 3.61 -13.11 15.04
C ARG A 13 3.60 -14.39 14.22
N THR A 14 2.62 -14.52 13.34
CA THR A 14 2.53 -15.60 12.36
C THR A 14 2.91 -15.09 10.97
N TYR A 15 3.55 -15.95 10.18
CA TYR A 15 3.87 -15.69 8.76
C TYR A 15 3.19 -16.71 7.84
N ALA A 16 2.19 -17.45 8.36
CA ALA A 16 1.48 -18.47 7.60
C ALA A 16 0.81 -17.91 6.35
N ASP A 17 0.34 -16.66 6.44
CA ASP A 17 -0.41 -15.97 5.38
C ASP A 17 0.43 -14.96 4.59
N SER A 18 1.72 -14.83 4.93
CA SER A 18 2.64 -13.90 4.29
C SER A 18 2.99 -14.38 2.88
N LEU A 19 2.93 -13.49 1.89
CA LEU A 19 3.47 -13.79 0.55
C LEU A 19 4.99 -13.75 0.53
N ASN A 20 5.61 -13.13 1.53
CA ASN A 20 7.05 -12.96 1.62
C ASN A 20 7.63 -13.40 2.99
N PRO A 21 7.42 -14.65 3.42
CA PRO A 21 7.80 -15.08 4.75
C PRO A 21 9.33 -15.03 4.95
N PRO A 22 9.80 -14.87 6.20
CA PRO A 22 11.22 -14.90 6.51
C PRO A 22 11.83 -16.26 6.15
N ILE A 23 13.06 -16.25 5.63
CA ILE A 23 13.81 -17.46 5.29
C ILE A 23 14.91 -17.72 6.32
N LEU A 24 14.97 -18.97 6.76
CA LEU A 24 16.12 -19.50 7.48
C LEU A 24 17.18 -19.98 6.47
N HIS A 25 18.16 -19.13 6.20
CA HIS A 25 19.19 -19.35 5.19
C HIS A 25 20.29 -20.33 5.64
N ARG A 26 20.69 -20.31 6.92
CA ARG A 26 21.69 -21.23 7.51
C ARG A 26 21.05 -22.22 8.47
N LYS A 27 20.23 -23.11 7.91
CA LYS A 27 19.48 -24.10 8.70
C LYS A 27 20.41 -25.08 9.42
N GLU A 28 21.56 -25.39 8.83
CA GLU A 28 22.56 -26.31 9.38
C GLU A 28 23.14 -25.87 10.72
N LEU A 29 23.20 -24.55 11.00
CA LEU A 29 23.72 -24.03 12.27
C LEU A 29 22.76 -24.24 13.45
N LEU A 30 21.48 -24.51 13.17
CA LEU A 30 20.43 -24.68 14.19
C LEU A 30 20.07 -26.15 14.43
N LEU A 31 20.72 -27.08 13.72
CA LEU A 31 20.44 -28.50 13.82
C LEU A 31 21.51 -29.23 14.64
N PRO A 32 21.15 -30.31 15.36
CA PRO A 32 22.12 -31.15 16.05
C PRO A 32 23.06 -31.86 15.07
N ALA A 33 24.26 -32.19 15.53
CA ALA A 33 25.29 -32.83 14.72
C ALA A 33 24.85 -34.18 14.14
N GLU A 34 23.94 -34.91 14.81
CA GLU A 34 23.41 -36.19 14.32
C GLU A 34 22.24 -36.05 13.33
N HIS A 35 21.87 -34.84 12.89
CA HIS A 35 20.72 -34.67 11.99
C HIS A 35 20.99 -35.30 10.60
N PRO A 36 20.15 -36.22 10.09
CA PRO A 36 20.42 -37.00 8.88
C PRO A 36 20.66 -36.19 7.59
N ARG A 37 20.14 -34.95 7.52
CA ARG A 37 20.28 -34.05 6.36
C ARG A 37 21.23 -32.88 6.59
N LEU A 38 22.02 -32.91 7.67
CA LEU A 38 22.91 -31.80 8.02
C LEU A 38 23.91 -31.48 6.90
N GLU A 39 24.52 -32.51 6.32
CA GLU A 39 25.49 -32.36 5.22
C GLU A 39 24.85 -31.80 3.94
N GLU A 40 23.60 -32.16 3.65
CA GLU A 40 22.85 -31.62 2.49
C GLU A 40 22.63 -30.10 2.65
N TYR A 41 22.25 -29.66 3.85
CA TYR A 41 22.05 -28.23 4.14
C TYR A 41 23.35 -27.45 4.16
N ARG A 42 24.40 -28.04 4.74
CA ARG A 42 25.76 -27.45 4.75
C ARG A 42 26.28 -27.24 3.33
N ALA A 43 26.15 -28.24 2.47
CA ALA A 43 26.60 -28.14 1.07
C ALA A 43 25.87 -27.02 0.29
N LEU A 44 24.57 -26.83 0.52
CA LEU A 44 23.82 -25.72 -0.07
C LEU A 44 24.34 -24.36 0.42
N THR A 45 24.57 -24.22 1.73
CA THR A 45 25.10 -22.99 2.31
C THR A 45 26.49 -22.68 1.78
N GLU A 46 27.41 -23.65 1.73
CA GLU A 46 28.77 -23.49 1.21
C GLU A 46 28.76 -23.10 -0.27
N ALA A 47 27.88 -23.71 -1.07
CA ALA A 47 27.68 -23.34 -2.46
C ALA A 47 27.19 -21.88 -2.58
N ALA A 48 26.20 -21.48 -1.78
CA ALA A 48 25.68 -20.11 -1.76
C ALA A 48 26.72 -19.07 -1.31
N GLU A 49 27.60 -19.42 -0.36
CA GLU A 49 28.75 -18.59 0.07
C GLU A 49 29.75 -18.41 -1.06
N SER A 50 30.08 -19.48 -1.79
CA SER A 50 31.08 -19.43 -2.86
C SER A 50 30.71 -18.48 -4.01
N ILE A 51 29.42 -18.21 -4.22
CA ILE A 51 28.89 -17.32 -5.27
C ILE A 51 28.48 -15.93 -4.72
N GLY A 52 28.83 -15.60 -3.47
CA GLY A 52 28.60 -14.28 -2.89
C GLY A 52 27.15 -13.98 -2.50
N LEU A 53 26.27 -14.99 -2.38
CA LEU A 53 24.87 -14.76 -1.99
C LEU A 53 24.72 -14.19 -0.57
N PHE A 54 25.76 -14.23 0.27
CA PHE A 54 25.73 -13.71 1.63
C PHE A 54 26.41 -12.34 1.84
N GLU A 55 26.88 -11.68 0.78
CA GLU A 55 27.59 -10.39 0.92
C GLU A 55 26.69 -9.24 1.43
N GLU A 56 25.46 -9.11 0.92
CA GLU A 56 24.48 -8.14 1.42
C GLU A 56 23.46 -8.82 2.34
N THR A 57 23.85 -9.01 3.61
CA THR A 57 23.03 -9.73 4.61
C THR A 57 21.71 -9.03 4.96
N THR A 58 21.55 -7.75 4.64
CA THR A 58 20.31 -6.99 4.90
C THR A 58 19.13 -7.43 4.03
N ARG A 59 19.40 -8.00 2.83
CA ARG A 59 18.37 -8.31 1.83
C ARG A 59 18.00 -9.79 1.74
N ILE A 60 18.65 -10.66 2.50
CA ILE A 60 18.47 -12.12 2.39
C ILE A 60 17.47 -12.71 3.39
N GLY A 61 16.89 -11.87 4.26
CA GLY A 61 16.04 -12.31 5.36
C GLY A 61 14.66 -12.83 4.93
N TYR A 62 14.17 -12.47 3.75
CA TYR A 62 12.81 -12.75 3.29
C TYR A 62 12.79 -13.45 1.93
N ARG A 63 11.74 -14.24 1.68
CA ARG A 63 11.69 -15.19 0.56
C ARG A 63 11.85 -14.57 -0.81
N ARG A 64 11.12 -13.52 -1.09
CA ARG A 64 11.11 -12.83 -2.38
C ARG A 64 12.47 -12.25 -2.68
N GLN A 65 13.05 -11.48 -1.75
CA GLN A 65 14.36 -10.86 -1.95
C GLN A 65 15.47 -11.92 -2.04
N TRP A 66 15.38 -13.02 -1.28
CA TRP A 66 16.29 -14.15 -1.42
C TRP A 66 16.21 -14.79 -2.82
N LEU A 67 15.00 -15.07 -3.32
CA LEU A 67 14.81 -15.67 -4.65
C LEU A 67 15.23 -14.71 -5.77
N GLU A 68 14.96 -13.41 -5.65
CA GLU A 68 15.44 -12.38 -6.58
C GLU A 68 16.96 -12.32 -6.60
N ARG A 69 17.63 -12.39 -5.44
CA ARG A 69 19.10 -12.41 -5.34
C ARG A 69 19.70 -13.67 -5.97
N VAL A 70 19.13 -14.83 -5.68
CA VAL A 70 19.55 -16.11 -6.30
C VAL A 70 19.40 -16.04 -7.82
N ARG A 71 18.30 -15.49 -8.31
CA ARG A 71 18.06 -15.29 -9.75
C ARG A 71 19.04 -14.31 -10.37
N ALA A 72 19.32 -13.19 -9.70
CA ALA A 72 20.28 -12.18 -10.16
C ALA A 72 21.70 -12.75 -10.26
N ALA A 73 22.05 -13.71 -9.40
CA ALA A 73 23.30 -14.47 -9.49
C ALA A 73 23.30 -15.52 -10.63
N GLY A 74 22.20 -15.69 -11.36
CA GLY A 74 22.07 -16.66 -12.46
C GLY A 74 21.68 -18.07 -12.02
N TYR A 75 21.14 -18.25 -10.82
CA TYR A 75 20.80 -19.56 -10.26
C TYR A 75 19.31 -19.67 -9.91
N ARG A 76 18.87 -20.89 -9.61
CA ARG A 76 17.60 -21.22 -8.96
C ARG A 76 17.81 -22.31 -7.92
N ILE A 77 16.99 -22.34 -6.88
CA ILE A 77 17.02 -23.40 -5.86
C ILE A 77 15.97 -24.45 -6.23
N GLU A 78 16.39 -25.70 -6.42
CA GLU A 78 15.50 -26.86 -6.50
C GLU A 78 15.85 -27.84 -5.38
N GLY A 79 14.92 -28.08 -4.46
CA GLY A 79 15.20 -28.86 -3.25
C GLY A 79 16.26 -28.17 -2.38
N HIS A 80 17.40 -28.82 -2.18
CA HIS A 80 18.57 -28.27 -1.48
C HIS A 80 19.79 -28.15 -2.39
N ALA A 81 19.57 -27.89 -3.69
CA ALA A 81 20.64 -27.67 -4.66
C ALA A 81 20.45 -26.34 -5.39
N LEU A 82 21.56 -25.64 -5.63
CA LEU A 82 21.63 -24.48 -6.52
C LEU A 82 21.89 -24.99 -7.95
N LEU A 83 20.96 -24.72 -8.85
CA LEU A 83 21.08 -25.05 -10.26
C LEU A 83 21.25 -23.77 -11.07
N PRO A 84 22.16 -23.73 -12.06
CA PRO A 84 22.25 -22.59 -12.96
C PRO A 84 20.93 -22.46 -13.72
N LEU A 85 20.45 -21.23 -13.86
CA LEU A 85 19.45 -20.91 -14.88
C LEU A 85 20.18 -21.12 -16.20
N GLY A 86 19.94 -22.26 -16.84
CA GLY A 86 20.62 -22.61 -18.08
C GLY A 86 20.52 -21.43 -19.04
N ASN A 87 21.68 -20.96 -19.53
CA ASN A 87 21.71 -20.08 -20.68
C ASN A 87 20.94 -20.82 -21.78
N LEU A 88 19.74 -20.34 -22.13
CA LEU A 88 19.29 -20.56 -23.50
C LEU A 88 20.35 -19.87 -24.34
N GLU A 89 21.09 -20.67 -25.10
CA GLU A 89 21.96 -20.21 -26.15
C GLU A 89 21.17 -19.21 -26.99
N ALA A 90 21.46 -17.92 -26.81
CA ALA A 90 21.16 -16.91 -27.81
C ALA A 90 22.10 -17.24 -28.98
N ASP A 91 21.66 -18.17 -29.82
CA ASP A 91 22.33 -18.49 -31.06
C ASP A 91 22.16 -17.30 -32.02
N GLY A 92 23.25 -16.56 -32.22
CA GLY A 92 23.60 -15.92 -33.49
C GLY A 92 23.11 -14.49 -33.77
N ALA A 93 24.10 -13.61 -33.96
CA ALA A 93 24.08 -12.25 -34.54
C ALA A 93 23.51 -11.15 -33.63
N ASP A 94 24.19 -10.04 -33.34
CA ASP A 94 25.33 -9.39 -33.98
C ASP A 94 26.38 -9.00 -32.94
N ARG A 95 27.64 -9.25 -33.29
CA ARG A 95 28.76 -8.54 -32.71
C ARG A 95 28.87 -7.26 -33.51
N ASP A 96 28.61 -6.11 -32.90
CA ASP A 96 29.21 -4.88 -33.35
C ASP A 96 29.73 -4.04 -32.19
N HIS A 97 30.89 -3.47 -32.47
CA HIS A 97 31.82 -2.81 -31.58
C HIS A 97 31.28 -1.51 -30.98
N ALA A 98 31.63 -1.23 -29.72
CA ALA A 98 31.87 0.15 -29.30
C ALA A 98 32.91 0.20 -28.17
N GLN A 99 34.13 0.59 -28.56
CA GLN A 99 35.12 1.21 -27.68
C GLN A 99 34.55 2.50 -27.08
N GLY A 100 35.00 2.83 -25.87
CA GLY A 100 34.61 4.04 -25.16
C GLY A 100 35.08 5.32 -25.84
N ASP A 101 34.41 6.41 -25.47
CA ASP A 101 35.03 7.72 -25.37
C ASP A 101 34.40 8.48 -24.20
N ASP A 102 35.28 9.02 -23.36
CA ASP A 102 34.99 10.02 -22.35
C ASP A 102 34.71 11.37 -23.04
N ARG A 103 33.78 12.17 -22.50
CA ARG A 103 33.96 13.62 -22.18
C ARG A 103 32.66 14.33 -21.85
N ASP A 104 32.62 14.81 -20.59
CA ASP A 104 32.32 16.18 -20.12
C ASP A 104 31.18 16.99 -20.76
N GLY A 105 30.26 17.46 -19.90
CA GLY A 105 29.31 18.53 -20.26
C GLY A 105 28.22 18.81 -19.23
N ASP A 106 28.61 19.47 -18.14
CA ASP A 106 27.82 20.08 -17.06
C ASP A 106 26.62 20.96 -17.50
N CYS A 107 25.56 20.98 -16.65
CA CYS A 107 24.68 22.10 -16.25
C CYS A 107 23.16 21.88 -16.39
N GLY A 108 22.46 21.87 -15.23
CA GLY A 108 21.41 22.87 -14.97
C GLY A 108 19.94 22.45 -15.01
N ASN A 109 19.39 22.18 -13.82
CA ASN A 109 18.06 22.52 -13.28
C ASN A 109 16.81 22.57 -14.20
N GLY A 110 15.77 21.83 -13.77
CA GLY A 110 14.38 22.16 -14.07
C GLY A 110 13.41 21.15 -13.47
N ASP A 111 12.68 21.56 -12.43
CA ASP A 111 11.56 20.85 -11.82
C ASP A 111 10.56 20.30 -12.85
N GLN A 112 10.18 19.02 -12.72
CA GLN A 112 8.88 18.58 -13.22
C GLN A 112 8.34 17.43 -12.36
N ALA A 113 7.39 17.80 -11.51
CA ALA A 113 6.59 16.94 -10.68
C ALA A 113 5.29 16.55 -11.42
N VAL A 114 4.86 15.30 -11.21
CA VAL A 114 3.46 14.83 -11.16
C VAL A 114 2.62 14.97 -12.45
N VAL A 115 2.38 13.85 -13.14
CA VAL A 115 1.05 13.26 -13.44
C VAL A 115 1.29 11.81 -13.86
N ASP A 116 0.95 10.83 -13.02
CA ASP A 116 0.94 9.42 -13.46
C ASP A 116 -0.09 8.59 -12.67
N HIS A 117 -1.34 9.08 -12.60
CA HIS A 117 -2.46 8.34 -12.01
C HIS A 117 -3.75 8.58 -12.82
N ALA A 118 -3.79 8.04 -14.03
CA ALA A 118 -5.02 7.81 -14.80
C ALA A 118 -4.77 6.73 -15.86
N GLY A 119 -4.55 5.49 -15.44
CA GLY A 119 -4.28 4.41 -16.39
C GLY A 119 -4.06 3.08 -15.71
N GLY A 120 -5.14 2.45 -15.26
CA GLY A 120 -5.07 1.10 -14.72
C GLY A 120 -6.37 0.67 -14.10
N HIS A 121 -7.23 0.04 -14.90
CA HIS A 121 -8.19 -1.02 -14.54
C HIS A 121 -9.37 -1.04 -15.52
N ALA A 122 -9.09 -1.46 -16.75
CA ALA A 122 -10.01 -2.23 -17.58
C ALA A 122 -9.12 -3.24 -18.33
N GLY A 123 -9.51 -4.53 -18.29
CA GLY A 123 -8.64 -5.64 -18.67
C GLY A 123 -8.27 -5.66 -20.15
N ASP A 124 -7.16 -6.33 -20.46
CA ASP A 124 -6.83 -6.64 -21.85
C ASP A 124 -6.19 -8.02 -21.97
N GLY A 125 -6.61 -8.74 -23.01
CA GLY A 125 -6.13 -10.07 -23.39
C GLY A 125 -5.30 -10.02 -24.68
N ASP A 126 -4.46 -11.05 -24.85
CA ASP A 126 -3.41 -11.22 -25.85
C ASP A 126 -3.74 -10.91 -27.34
N ARG A 127 -2.75 -10.40 -28.10
CA ARG A 127 -2.21 -11.01 -29.37
C ARG A 127 -1.08 -10.24 -30.10
N GLU A 128 -0.33 -11.00 -30.92
CA GLU A 128 1.01 -10.80 -31.52
C GLU A 128 1.18 -9.84 -32.74
N ARG A 129 2.39 -9.22 -32.79
CA ARG A 129 3.34 -8.81 -33.87
C ARG A 129 2.93 -8.69 -35.36
N GLN A 130 3.32 -7.58 -36.01
CA GLN A 130 4.37 -7.47 -37.07
C GLN A 130 4.59 -6.01 -37.58
N ALA A 131 5.75 -5.77 -38.19
CA ALA A 131 6.51 -4.51 -38.33
C ALA A 131 6.20 -3.61 -39.58
N GLY A 132 6.73 -2.37 -39.60
CA GLY A 132 7.03 -1.61 -40.83
C GLY A 132 7.10 -0.06 -40.78
N GLU A 133 8.31 0.49 -40.56
CA GLU A 133 8.98 1.66 -41.20
C GLU A 133 8.41 3.11 -41.29
N ASN A 134 9.19 4.03 -40.68
CA ASN A 134 9.72 5.35 -41.14
C ASN A 134 8.81 6.44 -41.77
N GLN A 135 8.72 7.63 -41.13
CA GLN A 135 9.40 8.87 -41.57
C GLN A 135 9.15 10.10 -40.65
N THR A 136 10.17 10.96 -40.65
CA THR A 136 10.54 12.13 -39.83
C THR A 136 9.81 13.45 -40.14
N GLY A 137 9.69 14.36 -39.14
CA GLY A 137 9.57 15.81 -39.35
C GLY A 137 8.94 16.60 -38.18
N GLU A 138 9.75 17.36 -37.44
CA GLU A 138 9.43 18.24 -36.30
C GLU A 138 8.75 19.58 -36.71
N ASP A 139 7.81 20.09 -35.90
CA ASP A 139 7.92 21.39 -35.17
C ASP A 139 6.57 21.89 -34.57
N GLN A 140 6.43 21.66 -33.27
CA GLN A 140 5.91 22.52 -32.17
C GLN A 140 4.69 23.45 -32.39
N ALA A 141 3.52 23.01 -31.91
CA ALA A 141 2.62 23.76 -31.01
C ALA A 141 1.36 22.93 -30.65
N GLY A 142 1.24 22.49 -29.38
CA GLY A 142 0.00 21.95 -28.80
C GLY A 142 -0.25 20.46 -29.02
N GLU A 143 0.59 19.59 -28.47
CA GLU A 143 0.39 18.14 -28.43
C GLU A 143 -0.22 17.71 -27.08
N ASP A 144 -1.53 17.50 -27.06
CA ASP A 144 -2.22 16.58 -26.12
C ASP A 144 -3.01 15.53 -26.93
N GLN A 145 -2.37 14.99 -27.98
CA GLN A 145 -2.81 13.82 -28.71
C GLN A 145 -1.61 12.89 -28.92
N ALA A 146 -1.83 11.60 -28.65
CA ALA A 146 -0.93 10.46 -28.84
C ALA A 146 0.10 10.19 -27.73
N VAL A 147 -0.39 9.65 -26.59
CA VAL A 147 0.31 8.52 -25.94
C VAL A 147 -0.49 7.26 -26.25
N ALA A 148 -0.30 6.75 -27.46
CA ALA A 148 -0.78 5.44 -27.87
C ALA A 148 0.43 4.57 -28.20
N GLY A 149 0.79 3.77 -27.22
CA GLY A 149 1.74 2.68 -27.37
C GLY A 149 1.75 1.96 -26.04
N HIS A 150 0.82 1.02 -25.86
CA HIS A 150 0.81 -0.19 -25.04
C HIS A 150 -0.67 -0.67 -24.94
N ALA A 151 -0.91 -1.90 -25.42
CA ALA A 151 -2.10 -2.77 -25.36
C ALA A 151 -3.46 -2.18 -24.92
N GLY A 152 -4.44 -2.27 -25.83
CA GLY A 152 -5.87 -2.08 -25.54
C GLY A 152 -6.43 -0.73 -25.94
N ALA A 153 -6.40 -0.41 -27.25
CA ALA A 153 -7.04 0.79 -27.74
C ALA A 153 -8.57 0.64 -27.66
N ALA A 154 -9.14 0.95 -26.49
CA ALA A 154 -10.54 1.34 -26.44
C ALA A 154 -10.76 2.44 -27.49
N LEU A 155 -11.80 2.31 -28.30
CA LEU A 155 -12.13 3.31 -29.31
C LEU A 155 -12.62 4.56 -28.59
N TYR A 156 -11.70 5.49 -28.33
CA TYR A 156 -12.02 6.78 -27.74
C TYR A 156 -12.49 7.74 -28.84
N ALA A 157 -13.79 8.03 -28.86
CA ALA A 157 -14.34 9.16 -29.62
C ALA A 157 -14.40 10.38 -28.71
N GLY A 158 -13.80 11.50 -29.12
CA GLY A 158 -13.62 12.69 -28.28
C GLY A 158 -14.20 13.93 -28.92
N TRP A 159 -15.33 14.42 -28.42
CA TRP A 159 -15.92 15.67 -28.89
C TRP A 159 -15.54 16.83 -27.98
N ASP A 160 -15.05 17.92 -28.57
CA ASP A 160 -14.75 19.17 -27.87
C ASP A 160 -15.26 20.36 -28.71
N PRO A 161 -15.99 21.32 -28.13
CA PRO A 161 -16.58 22.44 -28.87
C PRO A 161 -15.56 23.37 -29.53
N TYR A 162 -14.32 23.42 -29.05
CA TYR A 162 -13.27 24.30 -29.55
C TYR A 162 -12.21 23.54 -30.36
N PHE A 163 -11.73 22.40 -29.86
CA PHE A 163 -10.64 21.63 -30.46
C PHE A 163 -11.10 20.59 -31.47
N ALA A 164 -12.34 20.08 -31.35
CA ALA A 164 -12.85 19.00 -32.19
C ALA A 164 -14.37 19.11 -32.48
N PRO A 165 -14.87 20.27 -32.97
CA PRO A 165 -16.31 20.52 -33.09
C PRO A 165 -17.00 19.62 -34.12
N GLU A 166 -16.25 19.16 -35.13
CA GLU A 166 -16.74 18.35 -36.24
C GLU A 166 -16.84 16.84 -35.92
N GLN A 167 -16.38 16.41 -34.74
CA GLN A 167 -16.49 14.99 -34.36
C GLN A 167 -17.95 14.61 -34.08
N PRO A 168 -18.40 13.41 -34.50
CA PRO A 168 -19.76 12.97 -34.24
C PRO A 168 -19.94 12.65 -32.75
N ILE A 169 -21.06 13.11 -32.19
CA ILE A 169 -21.48 12.77 -30.84
C ILE A 169 -22.37 11.54 -30.92
N ALA A 170 -21.96 10.45 -30.29
CA ALA A 170 -22.69 9.19 -30.25
C ALA A 170 -22.85 8.71 -28.80
N SER A 171 -23.84 7.84 -28.56
CA SER A 171 -23.94 7.14 -27.28
C SER A 171 -22.79 6.16 -27.12
N ALA A 172 -22.37 5.96 -25.87
CA ALA A 172 -21.27 5.08 -25.52
C ALA A 172 -21.56 4.38 -24.18
N ASP A 173 -21.02 3.18 -24.02
CA ASP A 173 -21.07 2.44 -22.75
C ASP A 173 -20.52 3.29 -21.58
N LEU A 174 -19.41 4.00 -21.84
CA LEU A 174 -18.73 4.85 -20.88
C LEU A 174 -18.53 6.24 -21.48
N VAL A 175 -19.00 7.27 -20.75
CA VAL A 175 -18.78 8.68 -21.09
C VAL A 175 -17.94 9.32 -20.01
N ASN A 176 -16.87 10.02 -20.39
CA ASN A 176 -16.04 10.78 -19.47
C ASN A 176 -16.27 12.28 -19.66
N LEU A 177 -16.63 12.97 -18.58
CA LEU A 177 -16.79 14.42 -18.51
C LEU A 177 -15.70 14.99 -17.59
N GLY A 178 -14.52 15.21 -18.17
CA GLY A 178 -13.33 15.63 -17.43
C GLY A 178 -13.19 17.15 -17.36
N PHE A 179 -13.22 17.73 -16.16
CA PHE A 179 -12.94 19.14 -15.83
C PHE A 179 -13.83 20.19 -16.51
N VAL A 180 -14.72 19.80 -17.41
CA VAL A 180 -15.67 20.69 -18.10
C VAL A 180 -16.52 21.45 -17.08
N ILE A 181 -17.03 20.76 -16.05
CA ILE A 181 -17.86 21.36 -14.99
C ILE A 181 -17.11 22.46 -14.21
N ASN A 182 -15.77 22.44 -14.18
CA ASN A 182 -14.98 23.51 -13.56
C ASN A 182 -14.82 24.74 -14.45
N VAL A 183 -14.75 24.55 -15.78
CA VAL A 183 -14.12 25.52 -16.70
C VAL A 183 -15.07 26.07 -17.77
N ILE A 184 -16.34 25.64 -17.87
CA ILE A 184 -17.24 26.09 -18.97
C ILE A 184 -17.12 27.61 -19.20
N ASN A 185 -16.44 27.94 -20.29
CA ASN A 185 -16.15 29.27 -20.78
C ASN A 185 -17.24 29.57 -21.79
N VAL A 186 -18.21 30.39 -21.37
CA VAL A 186 -18.97 31.41 -22.12
C VAL A 186 -20.31 31.56 -21.39
N ILE A 187 -20.34 32.50 -20.43
CA ILE A 187 -21.53 33.10 -19.79
C ILE A 187 -22.16 32.29 -18.64
N GLU A 188 -21.58 32.48 -17.45
CA GLU A 188 -22.29 32.86 -16.21
C GLU A 188 -23.47 32.04 -15.64
N ASP A 189 -23.88 30.90 -16.18
CA ASP A 189 -25.13 30.23 -15.74
C ASP A 189 -24.93 28.82 -15.18
N PHE A 190 -25.60 28.56 -14.05
CA PHE A 190 -25.73 27.22 -13.46
C PHE A 190 -26.39 26.25 -14.46
N ASP A 191 -27.29 26.79 -15.28
CA ASP A 191 -28.07 26.05 -16.26
C ASP A 191 -27.21 25.41 -17.37
N GLU A 192 -26.11 26.04 -17.80
CA GLU A 192 -25.23 25.48 -18.83
C GLU A 192 -24.43 24.27 -18.30
N ARG A 193 -23.99 24.33 -17.04
CA ARG A 193 -23.34 23.18 -16.38
C ARG A 193 -24.31 22.01 -16.24
N LEU A 194 -25.57 22.31 -15.91
CA LEU A 194 -26.63 21.31 -15.83
C LEU A 194 -26.91 20.71 -17.21
N GLU A 195 -27.01 21.52 -18.27
CA GLU A 195 -27.23 21.05 -19.64
C GLU A 195 -26.08 20.16 -20.13
N ALA A 196 -24.82 20.57 -19.93
CA ALA A 196 -23.65 19.79 -20.31
C ALA A 196 -23.64 18.43 -19.59
N LEU A 197 -23.95 18.42 -18.30
CA LEU A 197 -24.05 17.21 -17.49
C LEU A 197 -25.19 16.30 -17.97
N GLN A 198 -26.40 16.84 -18.19
CA GLN A 198 -27.55 16.09 -18.67
C GLN A 198 -27.32 15.52 -20.07
N ARG A 199 -26.64 16.27 -20.95
CA ARG A 199 -26.24 15.81 -22.28
C ARG A 199 -25.25 14.65 -22.19
N ALA A 200 -24.20 14.79 -21.39
CA ALA A 200 -23.24 13.70 -21.16
C ALA A 200 -23.94 12.45 -20.59
N TRP A 201 -24.87 12.63 -19.65
CA TRP A 201 -25.68 11.56 -19.09
C TRP A 201 -26.59 10.88 -20.13
N SER A 202 -27.17 11.64 -21.05
CA SER A 202 -28.02 11.09 -22.11
C SER A 202 -27.25 10.15 -23.06
N LEU A 203 -25.95 10.40 -23.24
CA LEU A 203 -25.04 9.62 -24.08
C LEU A 203 -24.49 8.39 -23.37
N ALA A 204 -24.46 8.38 -22.03
CA ALA A 204 -23.94 7.28 -21.25
C ALA A 204 -24.95 6.12 -21.18
N GLU A 205 -24.56 4.94 -21.67
CA GLU A 205 -25.40 3.73 -21.62
C GLU A 205 -25.20 2.97 -20.30
N ARG A 206 -23.97 2.91 -19.77
CA ARG A 206 -23.65 2.18 -18.54
C ARG A 206 -23.08 3.06 -17.43
N LEU A 207 -22.08 3.90 -17.73
CA LEU A 207 -21.35 4.70 -16.74
C LEU A 207 -21.02 6.10 -17.25
N LEU A 208 -21.30 7.11 -16.42
CA LEU A 208 -20.77 8.46 -16.57
C LEU A 208 -19.67 8.71 -15.53
N VAL A 209 -18.49 9.11 -16.01
CA VAL A 209 -17.37 9.54 -15.19
C VAL A 209 -17.34 11.06 -15.18
N VAL A 210 -17.31 11.66 -14.00
CA VAL A 210 -17.22 13.11 -13.82
C VAL A 210 -15.97 13.44 -13.03
N SER A 211 -15.09 14.26 -13.61
CA SER A 211 -13.88 14.73 -12.92
C SER A 211 -13.94 16.24 -12.70
N VAL A 212 -13.65 16.68 -11.48
CA VAL A 212 -13.61 18.09 -11.09
C VAL A 212 -12.36 18.46 -10.31
N MET A 213 -11.90 19.70 -10.47
CA MET A 213 -10.92 20.32 -9.57
C MET A 213 -11.55 20.64 -8.21
N LEU A 214 -10.90 20.18 -7.13
CA LEU A 214 -11.32 20.44 -5.76
C LEU A 214 -10.74 21.76 -5.23
N ALA A 215 -11.43 22.36 -4.26
CA ALA A 215 -10.94 23.52 -3.53
C ALA A 215 -9.82 23.11 -2.55
N ASN A 216 -8.56 23.26 -2.97
CA ASN A 216 -7.42 23.13 -2.06
C ASN A 216 -7.22 24.42 -1.25
N GLN A 217 -6.78 24.30 0.00
CA GLN A 217 -6.51 25.45 0.88
C GLN A 217 -5.42 26.39 0.33
N ASN A 218 -4.59 25.94 -0.61
CA ASN A 218 -3.36 26.62 -1.02
C ASN A 218 -3.37 27.36 -2.36
N ASP A 219 -4.45 27.37 -3.16
CA ASP A 219 -4.42 28.10 -4.45
C ASP A 219 -5.78 28.66 -4.92
N LEU A 220 -6.40 29.54 -4.14
CA LEU A 220 -7.38 30.50 -4.69
C LEU A 220 -6.63 31.68 -5.36
N ARG A 221 -5.78 31.42 -6.37
CA ARG A 221 -5.10 32.47 -7.13
C ARG A 221 -6.06 33.09 -8.14
N GLY A 222 -6.79 34.13 -7.71
CA GLY A 222 -7.59 34.95 -8.61
C GLY A 222 -8.61 35.82 -7.88
N ALA A 223 -9.34 36.64 -8.64
CA ALA A 223 -10.41 37.47 -8.07
C ALA A 223 -11.65 36.61 -7.85
N ARG A 224 -12.18 36.59 -6.62
CA ARG A 224 -13.47 35.92 -6.33
C ARG A 224 -14.56 36.54 -7.21
N PHE A 225 -15.30 35.68 -7.89
CA PHE A 225 -16.37 36.09 -8.78
C PHE A 225 -17.52 35.08 -8.66
N ARG A 226 -18.69 35.53 -8.18
CA ARG A 226 -19.85 34.69 -7.88
C ARG A 226 -19.48 33.49 -6.99
N ASP A 227 -19.69 32.27 -7.47
CA ASP A 227 -19.43 31.01 -6.79
C ASP A 227 -18.09 30.36 -7.20
N GLY A 228 -17.22 31.10 -7.90
CA GLY A 228 -15.90 30.67 -8.34
C GLY A 228 -14.85 31.78 -8.32
N VAL A 229 -13.81 31.62 -9.13
CA VAL A 229 -12.65 32.51 -9.22
C VAL A 229 -12.36 32.83 -10.68
N ILE A 230 -12.07 34.09 -11.00
CA ILE A 230 -11.52 34.47 -12.30
C ILE A 230 -9.98 34.43 -12.19
N THR A 231 -9.36 33.59 -13.01
CA THR A 231 -7.90 33.45 -13.05
C THR A 231 -7.24 34.62 -13.78
N GLN A 232 -5.91 34.74 -13.70
CA GLN A 232 -5.14 35.76 -14.43
C GLN A 232 -5.33 35.69 -15.94
N ARG A 233 -5.70 34.52 -16.47
CA ARG A 233 -6.01 34.30 -17.90
C ARG A 233 -7.45 34.72 -18.27
N GLN A 234 -8.18 35.38 -17.37
CA GLN A 234 -9.59 35.81 -17.54
C GLN A 234 -10.58 34.65 -17.77
N THR A 235 -10.26 33.45 -17.29
CA THR A 235 -11.17 32.29 -17.33
C THR A 235 -11.82 32.08 -15.97
N PHE A 236 -13.12 31.78 -15.96
CA PHE A 236 -13.85 31.41 -14.75
C PHE A 236 -13.51 29.96 -14.36
N GLN A 237 -13.25 29.74 -13.07
CA GLN A 237 -13.06 28.41 -12.51
C GLN A 237 -13.83 28.26 -11.21
N LYS A 238 -14.67 27.22 -11.12
CA LYS A 238 -15.30 26.81 -9.87
C LYS A 238 -14.56 25.63 -9.27
N TYR A 239 -14.13 25.79 -8.02
CA TYR A 239 -13.55 24.71 -7.23
C TYR A 239 -14.60 24.14 -6.30
N TYR A 240 -14.87 22.85 -6.41
CA TYR A 240 -15.90 22.19 -5.60
C TYR A 240 -15.28 21.60 -4.34
N THR A 241 -16.07 21.54 -3.26
CA THR A 241 -15.80 20.55 -2.21
C THR A 241 -16.34 19.18 -2.63
N GLN A 242 -15.80 18.10 -2.06
CA GLN A 242 -16.30 16.73 -2.29
C GLN A 242 -17.82 16.61 -2.05
N GLN A 243 -18.32 17.23 -0.97
CA GLN A 243 -19.74 17.19 -0.63
C GLN A 243 -20.58 18.02 -1.61
N GLU A 244 -20.10 19.18 -2.03
CA GLU A 244 -20.81 20.06 -2.97
C GLU A 244 -20.96 19.43 -4.34
N ILE A 245 -19.89 18.84 -4.92
CA ILE A 245 -20.01 18.17 -6.23
C ILE A 245 -20.90 16.93 -6.13
N LYS A 246 -20.82 16.18 -5.03
CA LYS A 246 -21.68 15.02 -4.81
C LYS A 246 -23.15 15.44 -4.82
N ALA A 247 -23.51 16.46 -4.04
CA ALA A 247 -24.87 16.99 -3.98
C ALA A 247 -25.35 17.52 -5.34
N PHE A 248 -24.50 18.26 -6.06
CA PHE A 248 -24.82 18.76 -7.40
C PHE A 248 -25.16 17.63 -8.38
N LEU A 249 -24.36 16.55 -8.40
CA LEU A 249 -24.61 15.40 -9.27
C LEU A 249 -25.88 14.65 -8.85
N THR A 250 -26.09 14.43 -7.55
CA THR A 250 -27.31 13.78 -7.03
C THR A 250 -28.56 14.56 -7.44
N ASP A 251 -28.56 15.87 -7.25
CA ASP A 251 -29.70 16.73 -7.57
C ASP A 251 -29.96 16.82 -9.08
N ALA A 252 -28.88 16.85 -9.89
CA ALA A 252 -28.99 16.99 -11.34
C ALA A 252 -29.45 15.70 -12.05
N LEU A 253 -29.05 14.53 -11.54
CA LEU A 253 -29.24 13.24 -12.22
C LEU A 253 -30.27 12.31 -11.56
N ASP A 254 -30.76 12.63 -10.34
CA ASP A 254 -31.57 11.74 -9.47
C ASP A 254 -30.90 10.37 -9.22
N GLU A 255 -29.57 10.34 -9.26
CA GLU A 255 -28.76 9.14 -9.07
C GLU A 255 -27.62 9.42 -8.08
N GLU A 256 -27.31 8.46 -7.21
CA GLU A 256 -26.29 8.63 -6.18
C GLU A 256 -24.88 8.43 -6.79
N PRO A 257 -24.04 9.48 -6.86
CA PRO A 257 -22.69 9.39 -7.41
C PRO A 257 -21.75 8.70 -6.42
N ILE A 258 -20.85 7.87 -6.94
CA ILE A 258 -19.88 7.09 -6.17
C ILE A 258 -18.50 7.77 -6.28
N PRO A 259 -17.94 8.33 -5.19
CA PRO A 259 -16.61 8.91 -5.23
C PRO A 259 -15.55 7.81 -5.35
N VAL A 260 -14.72 7.88 -6.38
CA VAL A 260 -13.65 6.90 -6.65
C VAL A 260 -12.24 7.46 -6.43
N ALA A 261 -12.07 8.78 -6.56
CA ALA A 261 -10.83 9.49 -6.26
C ALA A 261 -11.15 10.96 -5.93
N PRO A 262 -10.19 11.78 -5.46
CA PRO A 262 -10.39 13.21 -5.24
C PRO A 262 -10.90 13.90 -6.50
N GLY A 263 -12.12 14.41 -6.43
CA GLY A 263 -12.74 15.09 -7.57
C GLY A 263 -13.22 14.16 -8.68
N VAL A 264 -13.10 12.83 -8.57
CA VAL A 264 -13.60 11.88 -9.57
C VAL A 264 -14.77 11.08 -9.00
N LEU A 265 -15.93 11.19 -9.67
CA LEU A 265 -17.16 10.52 -9.28
C LEU A 265 -17.74 9.71 -10.43
N TYR A 266 -18.26 8.53 -10.11
CA TYR A 266 -18.91 7.61 -11.04
C TYR A 266 -20.43 7.64 -10.84
N VAL A 267 -21.18 7.76 -11.92
CA VAL A 267 -22.65 7.68 -11.92
C VAL A 267 -23.07 6.52 -12.81
N PHE A 268 -23.65 5.48 -12.21
CA PHE A 268 -24.04 4.27 -12.93
C PHE A 268 -25.48 4.33 -13.40
N ARG A 269 -25.67 4.13 -14.70
CA ARG A 269 -26.99 3.94 -15.31
C ARG A 269 -27.44 2.48 -15.23
N ASP A 270 -26.48 1.57 -15.44
CA ASP A 270 -26.67 0.13 -15.24
C ASP A 270 -26.50 -0.22 -13.75
N LYS A 271 -27.61 -0.61 -13.11
CA LYS A 271 -27.64 -0.95 -11.68
C LYS A 271 -27.01 -2.31 -11.36
N ASP A 272 -26.88 -3.22 -12.32
CA ASP A 272 -26.13 -4.46 -12.13
C ASP A 272 -24.62 -4.21 -12.21
N ALA A 273 -24.18 -3.28 -13.07
CA ALA A 273 -22.79 -2.82 -13.07
C ALA A 273 -22.44 -2.06 -11.79
N GLU A 274 -23.35 -1.22 -11.28
CA GLU A 274 -23.18 -0.51 -10.01
C GLU A 274 -22.98 -1.47 -8.83
N GLN A 275 -23.85 -2.49 -8.71
CA GLN A 275 -23.76 -3.49 -7.64
C GLN A 275 -22.46 -4.29 -7.70
N ARG A 276 -22.04 -4.73 -8.90
CA ARG A 276 -20.75 -5.42 -9.08
C ARG A 276 -19.58 -4.53 -8.66
N PHE A 277 -19.58 -3.28 -9.10
CA PHE A 277 -18.55 -2.31 -8.75
C PHE A 277 -18.44 -2.12 -7.23
N LEU A 278 -19.57 -1.99 -6.52
CA LEU A 278 -19.57 -1.84 -5.07
C LEU A 278 -19.06 -3.09 -4.33
N VAL A 279 -19.48 -4.29 -4.76
CA VAL A 279 -19.00 -5.54 -4.17
C VAL A 279 -17.49 -5.70 -4.40
N ASP A 280 -17.01 -5.41 -5.62
CA ASP A 280 -15.60 -5.53 -5.97
C ASP A 280 -14.74 -4.42 -5.33
N ARG A 281 -15.30 -3.23 -5.05
CA ARG A 281 -14.63 -2.15 -4.32
C ARG A 281 -14.18 -2.58 -2.93
N TYR A 282 -14.99 -3.39 -2.26
CA TYR A 282 -14.69 -3.93 -0.93
C TYR A 282 -14.21 -5.37 -0.98
N ARG A 283 -13.84 -5.89 -2.15
CA ARG A 283 -13.25 -7.22 -2.25
C ARG A 283 -11.79 -7.14 -1.87
N ARG A 284 -11.29 -8.14 -1.13
CA ARG A 284 -9.83 -8.27 -0.97
C ARG A 284 -9.23 -8.50 -2.34
N ARG A 285 -8.43 -7.57 -2.84
CA ARG A 285 -7.56 -7.89 -3.96
C ARG A 285 -6.52 -8.84 -3.41
N ARG A 286 -6.57 -10.11 -3.83
CA ARG A 286 -5.39 -10.98 -3.73
C ARG A 286 -4.26 -10.21 -4.36
N SER A 287 -3.34 -9.72 -3.53
CA SER A 287 -2.29 -8.77 -3.86
C SER A 287 -1.84 -8.94 -5.32
N ARG A 288 -2.38 -8.09 -6.20
CA ARG A 288 -1.82 -7.81 -7.53
C ARG A 288 -0.91 -6.58 -7.42
N LEU A 289 -0.24 -6.41 -6.28
CA LEU A 289 0.89 -5.50 -6.20
C LEU A 289 1.99 -6.13 -7.06
N ARG A 290 1.94 -5.75 -8.35
CA ARG A 290 2.63 -6.30 -9.52
C ARG A 290 1.92 -7.54 -10.10
N ASP A 291 1.82 -7.54 -11.44
CA ASP A 291 1.80 -8.77 -12.22
C ASP A 291 2.72 -9.79 -11.51
N PRO A 292 2.34 -11.07 -11.40
CA PRO A 292 3.41 -12.04 -11.48
C PRO A 292 4.07 -11.66 -12.80
N SER A 293 5.27 -11.04 -12.77
CA SER A 293 6.24 -11.19 -13.85
C SER A 293 6.01 -12.62 -14.26
N ALA A 294 5.43 -12.82 -15.46
CA ALA A 294 4.85 -14.09 -15.86
C ALA A 294 5.77 -15.16 -15.30
N PRO A 295 5.30 -16.26 -14.67
CA PRO A 295 6.22 -17.36 -14.43
C PRO A 295 6.83 -17.61 -15.81
N VAL A 296 8.04 -17.07 -16.02
CA VAL A 296 8.92 -17.39 -17.12
C VAL A 296 8.90 -18.87 -16.94
N SER A 297 8.29 -19.52 -17.92
CA SER A 297 8.13 -20.93 -18.08
C SER A 297 9.48 -21.53 -17.72
N ALA A 298 9.67 -21.73 -16.43
CA ALA A 298 10.80 -22.36 -15.83
C ALA A 298 10.41 -23.78 -16.10
N SER A 299 10.72 -24.20 -17.33
CA SER A 299 10.71 -25.56 -17.84
C SER A 299 10.26 -26.47 -16.71
N MET A 300 8.94 -26.69 -16.62
CA MET A 300 8.36 -27.67 -15.73
C MET A 300 8.84 -29.01 -16.28
N ARG A 301 10.13 -29.31 -16.11
CA ARG A 301 10.59 -30.67 -16.03
C ARG A 301 9.98 -31.17 -14.73
N SER A 302 9.00 -32.04 -14.92
CA SER A 302 8.35 -32.84 -13.90
C SER A 302 9.31 -33.14 -12.75
N PRO A 303 8.86 -33.05 -11.48
CA PRO A 303 9.59 -33.65 -10.38
C PRO A 303 9.91 -35.09 -10.77
N ARG A 304 11.19 -35.46 -10.84
CA ARG A 304 11.55 -36.87 -11.06
C ARG A 304 10.92 -37.67 -9.92
N ALA A 305 9.89 -38.43 -10.28
CA ALA A 305 9.03 -39.13 -9.37
C ALA A 305 9.82 -40.08 -8.45
N PRO A 306 9.49 -40.16 -7.15
CA PRO A 306 9.82 -41.34 -6.37
C PRO A 306 9.10 -42.52 -7.02
N ARG A 307 9.82 -43.63 -7.24
CA ARG A 307 9.30 -44.84 -7.89
C ARG A 307 8.11 -45.39 -7.10
N ILE A 308 6.90 -45.13 -7.57
CA ILE A 308 5.66 -45.68 -7.01
C ILE A 308 4.81 -46.24 -8.16
N ASN A 309 4.34 -47.47 -7.93
CA ASN A 309 3.62 -48.42 -8.79
C ASN A 309 2.74 -47.88 -9.94
N GLN A 310 2.82 -48.60 -11.07
CA GLN A 310 2.21 -48.44 -12.40
C GLN A 310 0.66 -48.41 -12.49
N ARG A 311 -0.05 -47.85 -11.50
CA ARG A 311 -1.50 -47.63 -11.56
C ARG A 311 -1.92 -46.16 -11.73
N ARG A 312 -0.95 -45.24 -11.81
CA ARG A 312 -1.11 -43.81 -12.12
C ARG A 312 -0.60 -43.59 -13.55
N ASP A 313 -1.31 -42.94 -14.47
CA ASP A 313 -1.39 -41.48 -14.51
C ASP A 313 -2.59 -40.91 -15.30
N ARG A 314 -3.71 -41.63 -15.46
CA ARG A 314 -4.86 -41.08 -16.23
C ARG A 314 -5.37 -39.74 -15.71
N LEU A 315 -5.34 -39.54 -14.38
CA LEU A 315 -5.72 -38.27 -13.75
C LEU A 315 -4.73 -37.14 -14.08
N VAL A 316 -3.42 -37.46 -14.03
CA VAL A 316 -2.34 -36.51 -14.30
C VAL A 316 -2.31 -36.14 -15.77
N GLU A 317 -2.47 -37.11 -16.68
CA GLU A 317 -2.58 -36.91 -18.12
C GLU A 317 -3.82 -36.08 -18.47
N GLN A 318 -4.96 -36.35 -17.83
CA GLN A 318 -6.19 -35.59 -18.04
C GLN A 318 -6.08 -34.16 -17.51
N TYR A 319 -5.42 -33.96 -16.35
CA TYR A 319 -5.15 -32.63 -15.83
C TYR A 319 -4.21 -31.86 -16.77
N ALA A 320 -3.11 -32.48 -17.21
CA ALA A 320 -2.15 -31.86 -18.12
C ALA A 320 -2.79 -31.47 -19.47
N ALA A 321 -3.72 -32.27 -19.99
CA ALA A 321 -4.43 -31.97 -21.24
C ALA A 321 -5.37 -30.75 -21.14
N TYR A 322 -5.87 -30.44 -19.94
CA TYR A 322 -6.82 -29.34 -19.70
C TYR A 322 -6.32 -28.39 -18.61
N GLN A 323 -5.00 -28.21 -18.51
CA GLN A 323 -4.36 -27.49 -17.40
C GLN A 323 -4.89 -26.06 -17.27
N GLU A 324 -4.87 -25.28 -18.36
CA GLU A 324 -5.28 -23.87 -18.33
C GLU A 324 -6.77 -23.68 -17.93
N PRO A 325 -7.76 -24.38 -18.53
CA PRO A 325 -9.15 -24.31 -18.06
C PRO A 325 -9.34 -24.77 -16.59
N LEU A 326 -8.58 -25.76 -16.13
CA LEU A 326 -8.69 -26.26 -14.75
C LEU A 326 -8.06 -25.31 -13.73
N GLU A 327 -6.95 -24.66 -14.08
CA GLU A 327 -6.29 -23.64 -13.27
C GLU A 327 -7.18 -22.40 -13.13
N ARG A 328 -7.76 -21.91 -14.23
CA ARG A 328 -8.75 -20.82 -14.17
C ARG A 328 -9.98 -21.18 -13.34
N LEU A 329 -10.51 -22.40 -13.51
CA LEU A 329 -11.62 -22.89 -12.69
C LEU A 329 -11.26 -22.95 -11.19
N TRP A 330 -10.03 -23.34 -10.86
CA TRP A 330 -9.54 -23.35 -9.47
C TRP A 330 -9.45 -21.95 -8.89
N GLU A 331 -8.87 -21.01 -9.64
CA GLU A 331 -8.79 -19.60 -9.25
C GLU A 331 -10.17 -18.99 -9.05
N GLN A 332 -11.13 -19.29 -9.94
CA GLN A 332 -12.52 -18.85 -9.81
C GLN A 332 -13.20 -19.44 -8.58
N TRP A 333 -13.03 -20.74 -8.31
CA TRP A 333 -13.58 -21.37 -7.10
C TRP A 333 -13.02 -20.69 -5.85
N LEU A 334 -11.71 -20.52 -5.77
CA LEU A 334 -11.07 -19.82 -4.67
C LEU A 334 -11.49 -18.34 -4.59
N GLY A 335 -11.78 -17.69 -5.72
CA GLY A 335 -12.23 -16.30 -5.74
C GLY A 335 -13.68 -16.12 -5.32
N LEU A 336 -14.55 -17.07 -5.64
CA LEU A 336 -15.97 -17.06 -5.26
C LEU A 336 -16.20 -17.51 -3.81
N GLY A 337 -15.25 -18.22 -3.19
CA GLY A 337 -15.41 -18.80 -1.85
C GLY A 337 -16.51 -19.86 -1.73
N ARG A 338 -17.16 -20.20 -2.86
CA ARG A 338 -18.20 -21.22 -2.98
C ARG A 338 -17.99 -22.00 -4.26
N ARG A 339 -18.60 -23.18 -4.34
CA ARG A 339 -18.53 -24.03 -5.54
C ARG A 339 -19.10 -23.30 -6.78
N PRO A 340 -18.34 -23.18 -7.89
CA PRO A 340 -18.82 -22.56 -9.13
C PRO A 340 -20.00 -23.31 -9.74
N ARG A 341 -20.91 -22.56 -10.36
CA ARG A 341 -22.03 -23.04 -11.18
C ARG A 341 -21.79 -22.70 -12.65
N ASN A 342 -22.52 -23.36 -13.56
CA ASN A 342 -22.38 -23.12 -15.00
C ASN A 342 -22.54 -21.65 -15.40
N THR A 343 -23.37 -20.89 -14.68
CA THR A 343 -23.65 -19.47 -14.90
C THR A 343 -22.60 -18.53 -14.28
N ASP A 344 -21.59 -19.06 -13.58
CA ASP A 344 -20.45 -18.29 -13.07
C ASP A 344 -19.29 -18.27 -14.09
N LEU A 345 -19.32 -19.15 -15.10
CA LEU A 345 -18.26 -19.30 -16.09
C LEU A 345 -18.62 -18.63 -17.41
N ASP A 346 -17.58 -18.13 -18.09
CA ASP A 346 -17.69 -17.67 -19.46
C ASP A 346 -17.99 -18.85 -20.40
N VAL A 347 -18.75 -18.59 -21.46
CA VAL A 347 -19.20 -19.61 -22.41
C VAL A 347 -18.02 -20.41 -23.02
N PRO A 348 -16.90 -19.80 -23.44
CA PRO A 348 -15.76 -20.55 -23.98
C PRO A 348 -15.12 -21.50 -22.96
N GLU A 349 -15.04 -21.09 -21.70
CA GLU A 349 -14.44 -21.90 -20.63
C GLU A 349 -15.35 -23.07 -20.25
N LEU A 350 -16.65 -22.81 -20.13
CA LEU A 350 -17.63 -23.86 -19.89
C LEU A 350 -17.63 -24.90 -21.02
N LEU A 351 -17.50 -24.46 -22.28
CA LEU A 351 -17.38 -25.34 -23.44
C LEU A 351 -16.13 -26.22 -23.34
N ALA A 352 -14.96 -25.63 -23.11
CA ALA A 352 -13.70 -26.38 -22.98
C ALA A 352 -13.76 -27.44 -21.87
N LEU A 353 -14.33 -27.10 -20.71
CA LEU A 353 -14.51 -28.04 -19.59
C LEU A 353 -15.57 -29.11 -19.91
N SER A 354 -16.62 -28.77 -20.66
CA SER A 354 -17.64 -29.72 -21.09
C SER A 354 -17.12 -30.73 -22.12
N GLU A 355 -16.22 -30.32 -23.02
CA GLU A 355 -15.58 -31.20 -23.99
C GLU A 355 -14.64 -32.20 -23.31
N GLY A 356 -13.85 -31.75 -22.33
CA GLY A 356 -12.89 -32.59 -21.62
C GLY A 356 -13.49 -33.53 -20.57
N PHE A 357 -14.55 -33.10 -19.88
CA PHE A 357 -15.08 -33.80 -18.70
C PHE A 357 -16.56 -34.18 -18.80
N GLY A 358 -17.27 -33.70 -19.83
CA GLY A 358 -18.70 -33.90 -20.05
C GLY A 358 -19.60 -32.98 -19.21
N SER A 359 -19.18 -32.57 -18.02
CA SER A 359 -19.91 -31.59 -17.20
C SER A 359 -19.00 -30.84 -16.23
N LEU A 360 -19.37 -29.62 -15.88
CA LEU A 360 -18.66 -28.81 -14.87
C LEU A 360 -18.53 -29.55 -13.53
N GLY A 361 -19.58 -30.26 -13.10
CA GLY A 361 -19.55 -31.04 -11.86
C GLY A 361 -18.49 -32.15 -11.86
N LYS A 362 -18.23 -32.77 -13.02
CA LYS A 362 -17.15 -33.76 -13.18
C LYS A 362 -15.78 -33.09 -13.20
N ALA A 363 -15.64 -31.96 -13.92
CA ALA A 363 -14.40 -31.18 -13.94
C ALA A 363 -13.98 -30.74 -12.52
N LEU A 364 -14.92 -30.17 -11.74
CA LEU A 364 -14.67 -29.77 -10.34
C LEU A 364 -14.25 -30.94 -9.45
N ARG A 365 -14.84 -32.13 -9.63
CA ARG A 365 -14.44 -33.33 -8.86
C ARG A 365 -13.04 -33.81 -9.21
N VAL A 366 -12.70 -33.81 -10.51
CA VAL A 366 -11.36 -34.17 -10.98
C VAL A 366 -10.33 -33.17 -10.45
N LEU A 367 -10.63 -31.88 -10.55
CA LEU A 367 -9.79 -30.80 -10.02
C LEU A 367 -9.55 -30.95 -8.51
N GLU A 368 -10.62 -31.14 -7.73
CA GLU A 368 -10.52 -31.32 -6.28
C GLU A 368 -9.71 -32.57 -5.92
N THR A 369 -9.92 -33.69 -6.63
CA THR A 369 -9.15 -34.93 -6.42
C THR A 369 -7.68 -34.71 -6.71
N TYR A 370 -7.36 -34.04 -7.82
CA TYR A 370 -5.98 -33.73 -8.20
C TYR A 370 -5.29 -32.84 -7.16
N GLN A 371 -5.95 -31.76 -6.73
CA GLN A 371 -5.39 -30.87 -5.71
C GLN A 371 -5.17 -31.60 -4.38
N ARG A 372 -6.10 -32.47 -3.96
CA ARG A 372 -5.93 -33.28 -2.74
C ARG A 372 -4.79 -34.29 -2.85
N GLU A 373 -4.55 -34.89 -4.02
CA GLU A 373 -3.39 -35.77 -4.23
C GLU A 373 -2.05 -35.02 -4.23
N MET A 374 -2.03 -33.75 -4.69
CA MET A 374 -0.80 -32.96 -4.82
C MET A 374 -0.43 -32.16 -3.57
N LEU A 375 -1.40 -31.50 -2.93
CA LEU A 375 -1.20 -30.61 -1.78
C LEU A 375 -1.52 -31.28 -0.45
N GLY A 376 -2.28 -32.39 -0.47
CA GLY A 376 -2.80 -33.06 0.72
C GLY A 376 -4.23 -32.65 1.07
N GLU A 377 -4.96 -33.55 1.73
CA GLU A 377 -6.38 -33.38 2.03
C GLU A 377 -6.65 -32.20 2.97
N GLU A 378 -5.86 -32.08 4.04
CA GLU A 378 -5.98 -31.01 5.03
C GLU A 378 -5.69 -29.62 4.43
N ALA A 379 -4.66 -29.53 3.58
CA ALA A 379 -4.28 -28.27 2.94
C ALA A 379 -5.36 -27.74 2.00
N VAL A 380 -5.97 -28.62 1.18
CA VAL A 380 -7.05 -28.23 0.27
C VAL A 380 -8.30 -27.80 1.04
N SER A 381 -8.67 -28.53 2.09
CA SER A 381 -9.81 -28.15 2.94
C SER A 381 -9.56 -26.78 3.58
N ALA A 382 -8.38 -26.54 4.15
CA ALA A 382 -8.02 -25.24 4.73
C ALA A 382 -8.03 -24.09 3.70
N LEU A 383 -7.58 -24.33 2.47
CA LEU A 383 -7.63 -23.34 1.39
C LEU A 383 -9.07 -22.96 1.00
N LEU A 384 -9.96 -23.95 0.92
CA LEU A 384 -11.37 -23.72 0.58
C LEU A 384 -12.11 -23.01 1.73
N GLU A 385 -11.90 -23.43 2.98
CA GLU A 385 -12.46 -22.78 4.17
C GLU A 385 -11.99 -21.33 4.30
N ARG A 386 -10.71 -21.07 4.02
CA ARG A 386 -10.18 -19.71 3.97
C ARG A 386 -10.83 -18.88 2.87
N ALA A 387 -10.95 -19.42 1.67
CA ALA A 387 -11.59 -18.72 0.55
C ALA A 387 -13.07 -18.38 0.84
N GLU A 388 -13.79 -19.30 1.49
CA GLU A 388 -15.14 -19.08 1.98
C GLU A 388 -15.19 -17.96 3.03
N SER A 389 -14.33 -18.03 4.06
CA SER A 389 -14.27 -17.02 5.11
C SER A 389 -13.89 -15.63 4.58
N GLU A 390 -12.96 -15.54 3.63
CA GLU A 390 -12.54 -14.30 2.99
C GLU A 390 -13.70 -13.69 2.17
N ARG A 391 -14.42 -14.52 1.40
CA ARG A 391 -15.57 -14.04 0.62
C ARG A 391 -16.70 -13.58 1.52
N LEU A 392 -17.00 -14.32 2.59
CA LEU A 392 -18.01 -13.96 3.56
C LEU A 392 -17.67 -12.62 4.23
N ALA A 393 -16.42 -12.43 4.65
CA ALA A 393 -15.93 -11.17 5.21
C ALA A 393 -16.09 -9.98 4.24
N ASP A 394 -15.82 -10.17 2.94
CA ASP A 394 -16.03 -9.13 1.93
C ASP A 394 -17.50 -8.76 1.77
N LEU A 395 -18.40 -9.75 1.75
CA LEU A 395 -19.84 -9.54 1.66
C LEU A 395 -20.38 -8.84 2.92
N GLU A 396 -19.88 -9.19 4.11
CA GLU A 396 -20.25 -8.51 5.36
C GLU A 396 -19.85 -7.03 5.34
N VAL A 397 -18.64 -6.71 4.86
CA VAL A 397 -18.20 -5.31 4.71
C VAL A 397 -19.10 -4.56 3.74
N TYR A 398 -19.39 -5.15 2.58
CA TYR A 398 -20.31 -4.56 1.60
C TYR A 398 -21.70 -4.31 2.19
N LEU A 399 -22.31 -5.31 2.83
CA LEU A 399 -23.65 -5.24 3.41
C LEU A 399 -23.73 -4.24 4.59
N ALA A 400 -22.66 -4.14 5.38
CA ALA A 400 -22.52 -3.15 6.42
C ALA A 400 -22.50 -1.73 5.83
N LEU A 401 -21.65 -1.49 4.83
CA LEU A 401 -21.49 -0.15 4.25
C LEU A 401 -22.71 0.30 3.44
N GLN A 402 -23.46 -0.64 2.86
CA GLN A 402 -24.73 -0.35 2.20
C GLN A 402 -25.72 0.39 3.12
N GLN A 403 -25.64 0.23 4.45
CA GLN A 403 -26.53 0.91 5.40
C GLN A 403 -26.26 2.42 5.53
N PHE A 404 -25.06 2.89 5.17
CA PHE A 404 -24.74 4.33 5.18
C PHE A 404 -25.23 5.05 3.92
N GLU A 405 -25.49 4.30 2.85
CA GLU A 405 -25.88 4.87 1.58
C GLU A 405 -27.38 5.23 1.62
N CYS A 406 -27.71 6.48 1.30
CA CYS A 406 -29.09 6.93 1.19
C CYS A 406 -29.76 6.48 -0.12
N ARG A 407 -29.40 5.28 -0.62
CA ARG A 407 -29.86 4.78 -1.92
C ARG A 407 -31.26 4.19 -1.83
N ARG A 408 -31.96 4.25 -2.95
CA ARG A 408 -33.21 3.49 -3.13
C ARG A 408 -32.87 1.99 -3.08
N PRO A 409 -33.63 1.17 -2.35
CA PRO A 409 -33.42 -0.28 -2.35
C PRO A 409 -33.45 -0.83 -3.77
N TYR A 410 -32.50 -1.71 -4.10
CA TYR A 410 -32.46 -2.35 -5.41
C TYR A 410 -33.73 -3.18 -5.66
N LYS A 411 -34.31 -3.05 -6.86
CA LYS A 411 -35.48 -3.84 -7.27
C LYS A 411 -35.11 -5.30 -7.53
N HIS A 412 -33.90 -5.53 -8.00
CA HIS A 412 -33.30 -6.85 -8.21
C HIS A 412 -31.83 -6.78 -7.82
N LEU A 413 -31.32 -7.90 -7.30
CA LEU A 413 -29.90 -8.06 -7.04
C LEU A 413 -29.23 -8.62 -8.28
N GLU A 414 -27.98 -8.22 -8.51
CA GLU A 414 -27.17 -8.82 -9.56
C GLU A 414 -27.07 -10.35 -9.35
N ALA A 415 -27.11 -11.12 -10.43
CA ALA A 415 -27.29 -12.57 -10.36
C ALA A 415 -26.16 -13.31 -9.63
N GLY A 416 -24.91 -12.85 -9.76
CA GLY A 416 -23.75 -13.31 -8.98
C GLY A 416 -23.92 -13.04 -7.49
N LEU A 417 -24.21 -11.79 -7.12
CA LEU A 417 -24.45 -11.38 -5.74
C LEU A 417 -25.61 -12.15 -5.10
N GLN A 418 -26.72 -12.36 -5.82
CA GLN A 418 -27.84 -13.16 -5.32
C GLN A 418 -27.43 -14.60 -5.00
N ARG A 419 -26.58 -15.22 -5.84
CA ARG A 419 -26.06 -16.58 -5.60
C ARG A 419 -25.15 -16.63 -4.39
N ASP A 420 -24.30 -15.62 -4.24
CA ASP A 420 -23.39 -15.51 -3.10
C ASP A 420 -24.17 -15.35 -1.80
N ILE A 421 -25.16 -14.46 -1.75
CA ILE A 421 -26.04 -14.27 -0.59
C ILE A 421 -26.75 -15.58 -0.24
N ASN A 422 -27.34 -16.25 -1.23
CA ASN A 422 -28.02 -17.52 -0.99
C ASN A 422 -27.08 -18.63 -0.50
N ALA A 423 -25.82 -18.61 -0.93
CA ALA A 423 -24.83 -19.61 -0.53
C ALA A 423 -24.33 -19.39 0.91
N PHE A 424 -24.06 -18.15 1.31
CA PHE A 424 -23.44 -17.84 2.61
C PHE A 424 -24.44 -17.45 3.71
N PHE A 425 -25.51 -16.74 3.37
CA PHE A 425 -26.49 -16.21 4.34
C PHE A 425 -27.87 -16.88 4.22
N GLY A 426 -28.11 -17.63 3.13
CA GLY A 426 -29.39 -18.29 2.85
C GLY A 426 -30.41 -17.36 2.21
N ASP A 427 -30.67 -16.19 2.80
CA ASP A 427 -31.55 -15.17 2.24
C ASP A 427 -31.00 -13.74 2.43
N TYR A 428 -31.59 -12.77 1.72
CA TYR A 428 -31.16 -11.37 1.75
C TYR A 428 -31.44 -10.67 3.08
N ALA A 429 -32.48 -11.07 3.82
CA ALA A 429 -32.82 -10.47 5.10
C ALA A 429 -31.80 -10.85 6.19
N ALA A 430 -31.37 -12.12 6.19
CA ALA A 430 -30.29 -12.62 7.02
C ALA A 430 -28.96 -11.91 6.68
N ALA A 431 -28.67 -11.73 5.40
CA ALA A 431 -27.49 -10.99 4.95
C ALA A 431 -27.48 -9.54 5.46
N CYS A 432 -28.59 -8.81 5.30
CA CYS A 432 -28.72 -7.44 5.81
C CYS A 432 -28.58 -7.39 7.34
N SER A 433 -29.14 -8.37 8.05
CA SER A 433 -29.05 -8.46 9.51
C SER A 433 -27.61 -8.69 9.97
N ALA A 434 -26.84 -9.52 9.25
CA ALA A 434 -25.42 -9.75 9.51
C ALA A 434 -24.59 -8.47 9.29
N GLY A 435 -24.80 -7.78 8.17
CA GLY A 435 -24.13 -6.50 7.90
C GLY A 435 -24.42 -5.43 8.95
N PHE A 436 -25.68 -5.32 9.38
CA PHE A 436 -26.08 -4.41 10.46
C PHE A 436 -25.46 -4.79 11.81
N ALA A 437 -25.38 -6.08 12.13
CA ALA A 437 -24.70 -6.55 13.34
C ALA A 437 -23.21 -6.18 13.34
N SER A 438 -22.52 -6.32 12.21
CA SER A 438 -21.12 -5.90 12.06
C SER A 438 -20.93 -4.39 12.26
N LEU A 439 -21.87 -3.56 11.81
CA LEU A 439 -21.85 -2.12 12.11
C LEU A 439 -22.00 -1.83 13.60
N LEU A 440 -22.86 -2.54 14.32
CA LEU A 440 -22.99 -2.34 15.76
C LEU A 440 -21.71 -2.72 16.52
N GLN A 441 -20.97 -3.71 16.03
CA GLN A 441 -19.70 -4.13 16.63
C GLN A 441 -18.59 -3.08 16.53
N ILE A 442 -18.62 -2.14 15.57
CA ILE A 442 -17.57 -1.11 15.49
C ILE A 442 -17.59 -0.16 16.70
N ALA A 443 -18.71 -0.12 17.43
CA ALA A 443 -18.84 0.66 18.67
C ALA A 443 -18.30 -0.10 19.91
N ASP A 444 -18.05 -1.40 19.78
CA ASP A 444 -17.49 -2.26 20.83
C ASP A 444 -15.95 -2.14 20.86
N VAL A 445 -15.47 -1.56 21.95
CA VAL A 445 -14.04 -1.31 22.17
C VAL A 445 -13.25 -2.60 22.36
N GLU A 446 -13.84 -3.64 22.95
CA GLU A 446 -13.16 -4.92 23.16
C GLU A 446 -13.04 -5.70 21.85
N ALA A 447 -14.10 -5.69 21.03
CA ALA A 447 -14.07 -6.30 19.69
C ALA A 447 -13.03 -5.62 18.78
N ILE A 448 -12.97 -4.29 18.77
CA ILE A 448 -11.95 -3.54 18.04
C ILE A 448 -10.55 -3.84 18.57
N ALA A 449 -10.36 -3.92 19.89
CA ALA A 449 -9.07 -4.28 20.46
C ALA A 449 -8.60 -5.68 20.04
N ALA A 450 -9.50 -6.66 20.08
CA ALA A 450 -9.22 -8.03 19.66
C ALA A 450 -8.85 -8.10 18.17
N ALA A 451 -9.62 -7.43 17.30
CA ALA A 451 -9.33 -7.38 15.88
C ALA A 451 -8.00 -6.65 15.57
N CYS A 452 -7.65 -5.62 16.35
CA CYS A 452 -6.34 -4.96 16.24
C CYS A 452 -5.18 -5.86 16.68
N CYS A 453 -5.38 -6.69 17.72
CA CYS A 453 -4.39 -7.70 18.12
C CYS A 453 -4.20 -8.76 17.02
N GLU A 454 -5.29 -9.32 16.50
CA GLU A 454 -5.26 -10.30 15.41
C GLU A 454 -4.51 -9.76 14.18
N ALA A 455 -4.86 -8.54 13.75
CA ALA A 455 -4.19 -7.87 12.64
C ALA A 455 -2.67 -7.74 12.87
N ALA A 456 -2.25 -7.27 14.05
CA ALA A 456 -0.83 -7.14 14.38
C ALA A 456 -0.11 -8.49 14.45
N GLU A 457 -0.76 -9.55 14.95
CA GLU A 457 -0.23 -10.91 14.96
C GLU A 457 0.01 -11.45 13.54
N HIS A 458 -0.79 -11.02 12.57
CA HIS A 458 -0.64 -11.37 11.16
C HIS A 458 0.30 -10.40 10.41
N GLY A 459 0.97 -9.49 11.12
CA GLY A 459 1.89 -8.52 10.53
C GLY A 459 1.22 -7.33 9.84
N LEU A 460 -0.09 -7.13 10.04
CA LEU A 460 -0.87 -6.05 9.46
C LEU A 460 -0.81 -4.77 10.33
N GLY A 461 0.41 -4.25 10.48
CA GLY A 461 0.71 -3.00 11.20
C GLY A 461 1.21 -3.17 12.63
N TRP A 462 1.44 -2.04 13.29
CA TRP A 462 2.02 -1.96 14.63
C TRP A 462 0.96 -1.63 15.68
N LEU A 463 0.79 -2.54 16.64
CA LEU A 463 -0.09 -2.36 17.78
C LEU A 463 0.66 -1.76 18.97
N GLU A 464 0.14 -0.64 19.46
CA GLU A 464 0.62 0.03 20.65
C GLU A 464 -0.48 0.03 21.71
N LEU A 465 -0.35 -0.84 22.73
CA LEU A 465 -1.29 -0.92 23.84
C LEU A 465 -0.83 -0.05 25.02
N GLU A 466 -1.73 0.76 25.55
CA GLU A 466 -1.49 1.48 26.80
C GLU A 466 -1.51 0.49 27.97
N ARG A 467 -0.60 0.68 28.94
CA ARG A 467 -0.65 -0.11 30.16
C ARG A 467 -1.82 0.36 31.04
N PRO A 468 -2.60 -0.57 31.64
CA PRO A 468 -3.45 -0.22 32.77
C PRO A 468 -2.60 0.52 33.81
N GLY A 469 -3.01 1.74 34.17
CA GLY A 469 -2.30 2.62 35.11
C GLY A 469 -1.35 3.70 34.55
N ALA A 470 -1.08 3.78 33.23
CA ALA A 470 -0.14 4.78 32.68
C ALA A 470 -0.74 6.18 32.41
N ALA A 471 -2.05 6.34 32.53
CA ALA A 471 -2.78 7.55 32.12
C ALA A 471 -2.51 8.82 32.97
N MET A 472 -1.60 8.78 33.96
CA MET A 472 -1.32 9.91 34.86
C MET A 472 -0.17 10.83 34.44
N SER A 473 0.59 10.57 33.36
CA SER A 473 1.76 11.42 33.03
C SER A 473 1.71 12.18 31.71
N ALA A 474 0.64 12.08 30.92
CA ALA A 474 0.57 12.70 29.58
C ALA A 474 -0.41 13.88 29.47
N ALA A 475 -1.15 14.21 30.54
CA ALA A 475 -2.13 15.30 30.55
C ALA A 475 -1.60 16.62 31.16
N GLU A 476 -0.37 16.66 31.66
CA GLU A 476 0.25 17.86 32.24
C GLU A 476 1.56 18.22 31.52
N SER A 477 1.47 18.54 30.24
CA SER A 477 2.52 19.31 29.55
C SER A 477 1.91 20.24 28.49
N GLY A 478 0.94 21.04 28.92
CA GLY A 478 0.48 22.25 28.23
C GLY A 478 0.53 23.42 29.22
N ALA A 479 1.23 24.50 28.86
CA ALA A 479 1.73 25.55 29.75
C ALA A 479 0.66 26.37 30.52
N ALA A 480 0.93 26.71 31.80
CA ALA A 480 1.19 28.08 32.30
C ALA A 480 0.82 28.31 33.80
N ARG A 481 1.70 29.08 34.47
CA ARG A 481 1.54 29.94 35.68
C ARG A 481 1.99 29.44 37.07
N THR A 482 3.11 30.02 37.49
CA THR A 482 3.39 30.73 38.76
C THR A 482 2.31 30.67 39.86
N HIS A 483 2.66 30.13 41.04
CA HIS A 483 2.83 30.86 42.31
C HIS A 483 3.17 29.89 43.46
N LEU A 484 4.03 30.37 44.37
CA LEU A 484 4.40 29.72 45.63
C LEU A 484 3.18 29.40 46.52
N ASN A 485 3.18 28.23 47.19
CA ASN A 485 3.19 28.20 48.65
C ASN A 485 3.49 26.81 49.23
N ALA A 486 4.17 26.83 50.38
CA ALA A 486 4.64 25.69 51.15
C ALA A 486 3.55 25.09 52.05
N ALA A 487 3.52 23.75 52.16
CA ALA A 487 3.36 22.98 53.41
C ALA A 487 3.25 21.47 53.11
N GLN A 488 4.09 20.66 53.76
CA GLN A 488 3.94 19.21 53.96
C GLN A 488 3.44 18.97 55.41
N PRO A 489 3.21 17.71 55.88
CA PRO A 489 2.40 16.62 55.33
C PRO A 489 1.52 15.95 56.42
N THR A 490 0.47 15.21 56.06
CA THR A 490 -0.04 14.12 56.93
C THR A 490 -0.52 12.93 56.12
N ALA A 491 -0.18 11.75 56.61
CA ALA A 491 -0.14 10.50 55.90
C ALA A 491 -1.32 9.57 56.21
N ARG A 492 -1.44 8.55 55.34
CA ARG A 492 -1.88 7.15 55.54
C ARG A 492 -3.32 6.75 55.19
N PHE A 493 -3.35 5.54 54.59
CA PHE A 493 -4.43 4.57 54.39
C PHE A 493 -5.33 4.74 53.15
N ALA A 494 -4.87 4.17 52.02
CA ALA A 494 -5.71 3.45 51.06
C ALA A 494 -4.79 2.72 50.07
N ALA A 495 -4.23 1.59 50.47
CA ALA A 495 -3.67 0.59 49.56
C ALA A 495 -4.51 -0.66 49.79
N ASP A 496 -5.07 -1.21 48.72
CA ASP A 496 -5.78 -2.51 48.58
C ASP A 496 -7.19 -2.43 47.93
N ALA A 497 -7.63 -1.27 47.42
CA ALA A 497 -8.87 -1.16 46.64
C ALA A 497 -8.69 -0.97 45.11
N ASP A 498 -7.49 -0.60 44.63
CA ASP A 498 -7.28 -0.23 43.21
C ASP A 498 -6.95 -1.40 42.27
N ALA A 499 -6.63 -2.59 42.80
CA ALA A 499 -6.27 -3.73 41.94
C ALA A 499 -7.47 -4.34 41.18
N ASP A 500 -8.69 -4.17 41.70
CA ASP A 500 -9.92 -4.72 41.11
C ASP A 500 -10.65 -3.69 40.21
N ALA A 501 -10.31 -2.40 40.33
CA ALA A 501 -10.85 -1.34 39.49
C ALA A 501 -10.11 -1.20 38.14
N ASP A 502 -8.82 -1.54 38.10
CA ASP A 502 -8.00 -1.48 36.87
C ASP A 502 -8.36 -2.63 35.89
N ALA A 503 -9.02 -3.69 36.37
CA ALA A 503 -9.49 -4.83 35.56
C ALA A 503 -10.75 -4.53 34.73
N LYS A 504 -11.46 -3.41 34.99
CA LYS A 504 -12.68 -3.00 34.27
C LYS A 504 -12.44 -1.86 33.27
N ARG A 505 -11.20 -1.43 33.07
CA ARG A 505 -10.91 -0.33 32.15
C ARG A 505 -10.84 -0.86 30.72
N ALA A 506 -11.72 -0.34 29.86
CA ALA A 506 -11.75 -0.70 28.45
C ALA A 506 -10.33 -0.57 27.83
N PRO A 507 -9.94 -1.51 26.95
CA PRO A 507 -8.61 -1.52 26.36
C PRO A 507 -8.33 -0.20 25.63
N ARG A 508 -7.10 0.29 25.79
CA ARG A 508 -6.64 1.54 25.16
C ARG A 508 -5.35 1.28 24.40
N GLY A 509 -5.19 2.01 23.32
CA GLY A 509 -4.08 1.86 22.40
C GLY A 509 -4.46 2.22 20.99
N SER A 510 -3.59 1.86 20.06
CA SER A 510 -3.82 2.10 18.65
C SER A 510 -3.10 1.08 17.77
N LEU A 511 -3.72 0.72 16.66
CA LEU A 511 -3.07 0.04 15.55
C LEU A 511 -2.71 1.09 14.49
N THR A 512 -1.46 1.12 14.03
CA THR A 512 -1.02 1.96 12.92
C THR A 512 -0.47 1.09 11.80
N LEU A 513 -0.94 1.31 10.58
CA LEU A 513 -0.62 0.47 9.43
C LEU A 513 -0.53 1.29 8.14
N ASP A 514 0.17 0.75 7.16
CA ASP A 514 0.12 1.21 5.77
C ASP A 514 -1.29 1.04 5.18
N SER A 515 -1.77 2.04 4.43
CA SER A 515 -3.11 2.04 3.83
C SER A 515 -3.32 0.90 2.83
N ARG A 516 -2.26 0.39 2.19
CA ARG A 516 -2.32 -0.76 1.26
C ARG A 516 -2.71 -2.06 1.96
N LEU A 517 -2.57 -2.14 3.29
CA LEU A 517 -2.90 -3.32 4.09
C LEU A 517 -4.36 -3.36 4.55
N VAL A 518 -5.15 -2.30 4.30
CA VAL A 518 -6.54 -2.20 4.76
C VAL A 518 -7.40 -3.36 4.26
N GLU A 519 -7.24 -3.75 3.00
CA GLU A 519 -8.03 -4.85 2.43
C GLU A 519 -7.76 -6.19 3.13
N GLN A 520 -6.56 -6.38 3.69
CA GLN A 520 -6.18 -7.61 4.39
C GLN A 520 -6.67 -7.66 5.84
N LEU A 521 -7.10 -6.53 6.42
CA LEU A 521 -7.56 -6.45 7.81
C LEU A 521 -8.83 -7.28 8.05
N PRO A 522 -9.08 -7.73 9.31
CA PRO A 522 -10.37 -8.31 9.69
C PRO A 522 -11.56 -7.45 9.25
N ALA A 523 -12.67 -8.10 8.90
CA ALA A 523 -13.89 -7.43 8.39
C ALA A 523 -14.32 -6.27 9.29
N LEU A 524 -14.30 -6.47 10.61
CA LEU A 524 -14.66 -5.44 11.58
C LEU A 524 -13.84 -4.15 11.45
N LEU A 525 -12.52 -4.25 11.30
CA LEU A 525 -11.66 -3.07 11.13
C LEU A 525 -11.86 -2.41 9.76
N ARG A 526 -12.14 -3.21 8.72
CA ARG A 526 -12.49 -2.68 7.39
C ARG A 526 -13.79 -1.90 7.43
N VAL A 527 -14.82 -2.40 8.12
CA VAL A 527 -16.06 -1.65 8.35
C VAL A 527 -15.78 -0.37 9.13
N TYR A 528 -15.00 -0.43 10.20
CA TYR A 528 -14.63 0.74 11.01
C TYR A 528 -13.94 1.83 10.17
N ILE A 529 -12.96 1.44 9.35
CA ILE A 529 -12.21 2.35 8.47
C ILE A 529 -13.14 2.94 7.41
N ASN A 530 -13.92 2.12 6.72
CA ASN A 530 -14.81 2.60 5.66
C ASN A 530 -15.98 3.44 6.19
N ALA A 531 -16.45 3.20 7.42
CA ALA A 531 -17.40 4.11 8.08
C ALA A 531 -16.81 5.52 8.26
N ALA A 532 -15.50 5.63 8.50
CA ALA A 532 -14.81 6.92 8.54
C ALA A 532 -14.64 7.52 7.13
N ALA A 533 -14.45 6.68 6.10
CA ALA A 533 -14.44 7.11 4.70
C ALA A 533 -15.76 7.77 4.31
N VAL A 534 -16.90 7.29 4.80
CA VAL A 534 -18.21 7.90 4.53
C VAL A 534 -18.26 9.35 5.04
N LEU A 535 -17.62 9.66 6.17
CA LEU A 535 -17.59 11.01 6.75
C LEU A 535 -16.58 11.93 6.03
N TYR A 536 -15.39 11.43 5.72
CA TYR A 536 -14.29 12.24 5.17
C TYR A 536 -14.23 12.24 3.64
N GLY A 537 -14.81 11.24 2.99
CA GLY A 537 -14.78 11.01 1.55
C GLY A 537 -13.69 10.02 1.13
N ASP A 538 -12.42 10.45 1.17
CA ASP A 538 -11.33 9.70 0.57
C ASP A 538 -10.24 9.28 1.56
N LEU A 539 -10.01 7.97 1.64
CA LEU A 539 -8.95 7.36 2.44
C LEU A 539 -7.69 7.03 1.63
N HIS A 540 -7.76 7.01 0.29
CA HIS A 540 -6.67 6.53 -0.57
C HIS A 540 -5.45 7.46 -0.57
N ASN A 541 -5.62 8.75 -0.26
CA ASN A 541 -4.49 9.69 -0.18
C ASN A 541 -3.65 9.54 1.10
N ALA A 542 -4.04 8.66 2.03
CA ALA A 542 -3.27 8.41 3.23
C ALA A 542 -2.23 7.32 2.97
N ASP A 543 -0.99 7.53 3.38
CA ASP A 543 0.02 6.47 3.40
C ASP A 543 -0.14 5.60 4.65
N LEU A 544 -0.43 6.25 5.79
CA LEU A 544 -0.65 5.56 7.06
C LEU A 544 -2.03 5.84 7.64
N ILE A 545 -2.62 4.79 8.20
CA ILE A 545 -3.89 4.81 8.92
C ILE A 545 -3.65 4.39 10.36
N LYS A 546 -4.21 5.15 11.30
CA LYS A 546 -4.13 4.88 12.73
C LYS A 546 -5.52 4.74 13.34
N ILE A 547 -5.84 3.52 13.79
CA ILE A 547 -7.08 3.15 14.48
C ILE A 547 -6.88 3.33 15.98
N HIS A 548 -7.72 4.15 16.64
CA HIS A 548 -7.66 4.35 18.09
C HIS A 548 -8.70 3.48 18.79
N ILE A 549 -8.25 2.48 19.57
CA ILE A 549 -9.10 1.42 20.13
C ILE A 549 -10.13 1.96 21.13
N GLY A 550 -9.77 2.98 21.93
CA GLY A 550 -10.65 3.47 23.01
C GLY A 550 -11.44 4.75 22.70
N SER A 551 -10.97 5.60 21.77
CA SER A 551 -11.58 6.92 21.54
C SER A 551 -12.54 6.97 20.36
N GLY A 552 -12.67 5.88 19.59
CA GLY A 552 -13.54 5.87 18.39
C GLY A 552 -13.06 6.85 17.31
N LYS A 553 -11.74 7.07 17.25
CA LYS A 553 -11.09 7.97 16.31
C LYS A 553 -10.32 7.18 15.26
N LEU A 554 -10.33 7.67 14.03
CA LEU A 554 -9.41 7.28 12.97
C LEU A 554 -8.47 8.44 12.66
N THR A 555 -7.21 8.17 12.33
CA THR A 555 -6.28 9.20 11.88
C THR A 555 -5.64 8.78 10.58
N LEU A 556 -5.70 9.66 9.59
CA LEU A 556 -5.06 9.50 8.29
C LEU A 556 -3.83 10.38 8.26
N MET A 557 -2.73 9.89 7.70
CA MET A 557 -1.47 10.62 7.59
C MET A 557 -0.92 10.48 6.19
N ARG A 558 -0.57 11.61 5.59
CA ARG A 558 0.05 11.70 4.27
C ARG A 558 1.44 12.29 4.39
N PHE A 559 2.37 11.72 3.65
CA PHE A 559 3.77 12.09 3.62
C PHE A 559 4.19 12.55 2.22
N ASP A 560 5.42 13.05 2.09
CA ASP A 560 5.97 13.58 0.85
C ASP A 560 6.41 12.49 -0.14
N ASP A 561 7.30 11.61 0.26
CA ASP A 561 7.77 10.46 -0.54
C ASP A 561 7.85 9.25 0.38
N PHE A 562 6.69 8.67 0.66
CA PHE A 562 6.56 7.59 1.63
C PHE A 562 7.41 6.38 1.23
N ASP A 563 7.42 5.96 -0.02
CA ASP A 563 8.12 4.75 -0.45
C ASP A 563 9.64 4.98 -0.63
N GLY A 564 10.05 6.11 -1.19
CA GLY A 564 11.45 6.40 -1.56
C GLY A 564 12.35 6.88 -0.41
N ARG A 565 11.77 7.52 0.62
CA ARG A 565 12.53 8.05 1.76
C ARG A 565 12.49 7.13 2.98
N ALA A 566 13.63 7.05 3.68
CA ALA A 566 13.72 6.33 4.95
C ALA A 566 12.99 7.05 6.09
N LEU A 567 13.02 8.39 6.05
CA LEU A 567 12.37 9.32 6.98
C LEU A 567 11.50 10.28 6.17
N PRO A 568 10.31 9.86 5.70
CA PRO A 568 9.42 10.74 4.98
C PRO A 568 8.84 11.80 5.93
N ARG A 569 8.51 12.98 5.40
CA ARG A 569 8.01 14.13 6.16
C ARG A 569 6.49 14.19 6.08
N MET A 570 5.82 14.35 7.23
CA MET A 570 4.37 14.41 7.27
C MET A 570 3.88 15.73 6.68
N LEU A 571 3.08 15.65 5.62
CA LEU A 571 2.47 16.80 4.96
C LEU A 571 1.09 17.10 5.52
N GLU A 572 0.33 16.06 5.86
CA GLU A 572 -1.04 16.21 6.29
C GLU A 572 -1.43 15.15 7.31
N ARG A 573 -2.27 15.53 8.26
CA ARG A 573 -2.90 14.63 9.21
C ARG A 573 -4.37 14.98 9.38
N VAL A 574 -5.24 14.01 9.20
CA VAL A 574 -6.69 14.16 9.37
C VAL A 574 -7.14 13.29 10.54
N LYS A 575 -7.89 13.85 11.48
CA LYS A 575 -8.46 13.12 12.61
C LYS A 575 -9.98 13.06 12.44
N ILE A 576 -10.50 11.86 12.24
CA ILE A 576 -11.93 11.61 12.07
C ILE A 576 -12.48 11.05 13.38
N LYS A 577 -13.38 11.78 14.03
CA LYS A 577 -14.04 11.38 15.27
C LYS A 577 -15.40 10.78 14.93
N LEU A 578 -15.48 9.45 14.78
CA LEU A 578 -16.68 8.77 14.29
C LEU A 578 -17.92 9.06 15.15
N ARG A 579 -17.77 9.08 16.48
CA ARG A 579 -18.88 9.31 17.42
C ARG A 579 -19.40 10.75 17.39
N GLU A 580 -18.50 11.70 17.19
CA GLU A 580 -18.83 13.14 17.14
C GLU A 580 -19.22 13.59 15.73
N GLN A 581 -19.00 12.75 14.71
CA GLN A 581 -19.13 13.07 13.29
C GLN A 581 -18.34 14.33 12.89
N ASP A 582 -17.16 14.49 13.49
CA ASP A 582 -16.31 15.66 13.35
C ASP A 582 -14.95 15.29 12.75
N VAL A 583 -14.35 16.24 12.01
CA VAL A 583 -13.09 16.04 11.27
C VAL A 583 -12.15 17.21 11.52
N ASP A 584 -11.00 16.93 12.14
CA ASP A 584 -9.93 17.92 12.30
C ASP A 584 -8.83 17.69 11.23
N LEU A 585 -8.53 18.71 10.43
CA LEU A 585 -7.46 18.68 9.42
C LEU A 585 -6.23 19.49 9.88
N PHE A 586 -5.05 18.91 9.73
CA PHE A 586 -3.77 19.54 10.07
C PHE A 586 -2.83 19.46 8.86
N GLY A 587 -2.54 20.61 8.23
CA GLY A 587 -1.50 20.74 7.21
C GLY A 587 -0.17 21.16 7.82
N TYR A 588 0.93 20.59 7.32
CA TYR A 588 2.30 20.91 7.72
C TYR A 588 3.07 21.46 6.51
N GLY A 589 3.92 22.46 6.74
CA GLY A 589 4.66 23.17 5.70
C GLY A 589 4.57 24.69 5.78
N GLU A 590 3.45 25.24 6.24
CA GLU A 590 3.28 26.70 6.43
C GLU A 590 3.52 27.12 7.89
N VAL A 591 2.67 26.63 8.80
CA VAL A 591 2.65 27.06 10.21
C VAL A 591 3.51 26.17 11.10
N PHE A 592 3.58 24.88 10.76
CA PHE A 592 4.30 23.86 11.53
C PHE A 592 5.31 23.15 10.64
N GLU A 593 6.51 22.96 11.16
CA GLU A 593 7.55 22.15 10.51
C GLU A 593 7.02 20.72 10.33
N PRO A 594 7.15 20.13 9.13
CA PRO A 594 6.68 18.78 8.86
C PRO A 594 7.57 17.75 9.58
N PRO A 595 7.05 16.99 10.56
CA PRO A 595 7.84 16.04 11.33
C PRO A 595 8.24 14.82 10.49
N TYR A 596 9.38 14.20 10.83
CA TYR A 596 9.78 12.92 10.24
C TYR A 596 8.94 11.76 10.77
N LEU A 597 8.72 10.76 9.92
CA LEU A 597 8.23 9.45 10.32
C LEU A 597 9.40 8.55 10.75
N TYR A 598 9.56 8.37 12.06
CA TYR A 598 10.52 7.42 12.62
C TYR A 598 9.98 5.99 12.64
N ARG A 599 10.89 5.01 12.55
CA ARG A 599 10.58 3.57 12.70
C ARG A 599 9.52 3.09 11.70
N LYS A 600 9.63 3.57 10.46
CA LYS A 600 8.67 3.28 9.39
C LYS A 600 8.50 1.78 9.16
N SER A 601 9.54 0.96 9.38
CA SER A 601 9.47 -0.51 9.29
C SER A 601 8.43 -1.15 10.21
N ARG A 602 7.94 -0.45 11.24
CA ARG A 602 6.85 -0.95 12.10
C ARG A 602 5.49 -0.92 11.41
N PHE A 603 5.28 0.02 10.49
CA PHE A 603 3.96 0.28 9.88
C PHE A 603 3.77 -0.42 8.53
N ILE A 604 4.87 -0.78 7.88
CA ILE A 604 4.91 -1.61 6.67
C ILE A 604 5.20 -3.08 7.06
N ASN A 605 4.88 -4.02 6.17
CA ASN A 605 5.19 -5.44 6.36
C ASN A 605 6.22 -5.93 5.33
N GLU A 606 6.59 -7.21 5.43
CA GLU A 606 7.56 -7.85 4.56
C GLU A 606 7.19 -7.86 3.07
N GLU A 607 5.93 -7.62 2.71
CA GLU A 607 5.49 -7.55 1.32
C GLU A 607 5.89 -6.23 0.65
N HIS A 608 6.21 -5.20 1.45
CA HIS A 608 6.68 -3.91 0.97
C HIS A 608 8.06 -4.05 0.28
N PRO A 609 8.26 -3.52 -0.95
CA PRO A 609 9.48 -3.73 -1.73
C PRO A 609 10.77 -3.35 -0.98
N GLY A 610 10.78 -2.19 -0.32
CA GLY A 610 11.92 -1.69 0.47
C GLY A 610 11.91 -2.06 1.96
N TYR A 611 11.13 -3.07 2.37
CA TYR A 611 11.03 -3.45 3.78
C TYR A 611 12.38 -3.80 4.42
N PRO A 612 13.24 -4.64 3.81
CA PRO A 612 14.52 -5.01 4.43
C PRO A 612 15.48 -3.82 4.58
N GLU A 613 15.53 -2.93 3.60
CA GLU A 613 16.31 -1.69 3.65
C GLU A 613 15.82 -0.77 4.77
N GLN A 614 14.49 -0.62 4.89
CA GLN A 614 13.91 0.21 5.96
C GLN A 614 14.21 -0.37 7.35
N VAL A 615 14.13 -1.70 7.53
CA VAL A 615 14.52 -2.35 8.79
C VAL A 615 15.97 -2.05 9.12
N ALA A 616 16.89 -2.22 8.16
CA ALA A 616 18.30 -1.93 8.37
C ALA A 616 18.56 -0.45 8.70
N PHE A 617 17.84 0.47 8.07
CA PHE A 617 17.91 1.90 8.37
C PHE A 617 17.43 2.20 9.80
N ASP A 618 16.27 1.67 10.19
CA ASP A 618 15.69 1.88 11.51
C ASP A 618 16.61 1.31 12.60
N GLU A 619 17.21 0.12 12.38
CA GLU A 619 18.22 -0.45 13.28
C GLU A 619 19.47 0.43 13.39
N ALA A 620 19.94 1.01 12.29
CA ALA A 620 21.07 1.94 12.31
C ALA A 620 20.74 3.21 13.12
N LEU A 621 19.52 3.72 13.02
CA LEU A 621 19.05 4.86 13.81
C LEU A 621 18.91 4.50 15.29
N GLU A 622 18.38 3.33 15.63
CA GLU A 622 18.32 2.82 17.01
C GLU A 622 19.71 2.61 17.63
N GLN A 623 20.72 2.26 16.82
CA GLN A 623 22.11 2.23 17.29
C GLN A 623 22.65 3.62 17.66
N LEU A 624 22.20 4.69 16.98
CA LEU A 624 22.53 6.06 17.37
C LEU A 624 21.81 6.45 18.68
N GLU A 625 20.55 6.05 18.84
CA GLU A 625 19.79 6.21 20.10
C GLU A 625 20.50 5.49 21.26
N ALA A 626 20.92 4.24 21.06
CA ALA A 626 21.62 3.45 22.06
C ALA A 626 22.99 4.05 22.47
N ARG A 627 23.60 4.85 21.59
CA ARG A 627 24.83 5.63 21.87
C ARG A 627 24.54 6.97 22.56
N GLY A 628 23.28 7.32 22.78
CA GLY A 628 22.84 8.58 23.39
C GLY A 628 23.01 9.78 22.47
N LEU A 629 23.06 9.58 21.15
CA LEU A 629 23.23 10.66 20.18
C LEU A 629 21.91 11.32 19.79
N ILE A 630 20.81 10.56 19.86
CA ILE A 630 19.45 10.99 19.55
C ILE A 630 18.47 10.36 20.55
N ASP A 631 17.29 10.93 20.71
CA ASP A 631 16.20 10.38 21.53
C ASP A 631 14.99 10.09 20.62
N LEU A 632 14.69 8.82 20.37
CA LEU A 632 13.55 8.40 19.55
C LEU A 632 12.32 8.07 20.40
N SER A 633 12.28 8.54 21.65
CA SER A 633 11.09 8.43 22.49
C SER A 633 10.00 9.41 22.05
N GLY A 634 8.74 9.05 22.30
CA GLY A 634 7.59 9.85 21.87
C GLY A 634 7.55 10.01 20.35
N TYR A 635 7.68 11.26 19.88
CA TYR A 635 7.65 11.63 18.46
C TYR A 635 9.05 11.75 17.84
N GLY A 636 10.12 11.55 18.61
CA GLY A 636 11.49 11.80 18.17
C GLY A 636 11.84 13.29 18.08
N PRO A 637 13.07 13.63 17.68
CA PRO A 637 13.51 15.01 17.50
C PRO A 637 12.82 15.66 16.29
N ALA A 638 12.87 17.00 16.22
CA ALA A 638 12.42 17.71 15.02
C ALA A 638 13.31 17.35 13.82
N ALA A 639 12.79 17.51 12.59
CA ALA A 639 13.53 17.15 11.38
C ALA A 639 14.84 17.95 11.27
N THR A 640 14.76 19.26 11.48
CA THR A 640 15.92 20.15 11.55
C THR A 640 16.94 19.77 12.63
N GLU A 641 16.48 19.33 13.79
CA GLU A 641 17.35 18.90 14.90
C GLU A 641 18.10 17.61 14.56
N LEU A 642 17.39 16.61 14.01
CA LEU A 642 18.01 15.37 13.57
C LEU A 642 19.06 15.63 12.48
N ASP A 643 18.70 16.40 11.45
CA ASP A 643 19.60 16.70 10.32
C ASP A 643 20.89 17.37 10.84
N ALA A 644 20.77 18.28 11.81
CA ALA A 644 21.93 18.91 12.45
C ALA A 644 22.79 17.92 13.26
N ILE A 645 22.17 16.98 13.99
CA ILE A 645 22.89 15.95 14.73
C ILE A 645 23.63 15.00 13.79
N LEU A 646 22.98 14.55 12.72
CA LEU A 646 23.59 13.66 11.72
C LEU A 646 24.77 14.34 11.04
N ALA A 647 24.60 15.59 10.57
CA ALA A 647 25.67 16.38 9.98
C ALA A 647 26.86 16.53 10.94
N ARG A 648 26.62 16.89 12.20
CA ARG A 648 27.68 17.03 13.23
C ARG A 648 28.42 15.72 13.48
N GLN A 649 27.71 14.60 13.37
CA GLN A 649 28.29 13.26 13.52
C GLN A 649 28.81 12.68 12.19
N ARG A 650 28.80 13.44 11.08
CA ARG A 650 29.22 13.02 9.73
C ARG A 650 28.46 11.79 9.23
N TRP A 651 27.17 11.78 9.49
CA TRP A 651 26.22 10.85 8.88
C TRP A 651 25.36 11.61 7.87
N GLU A 652 25.04 10.96 6.77
CA GLU A 652 24.08 11.42 5.78
C GLU A 652 23.05 10.33 5.50
N ILE A 653 21.85 10.74 5.14
CA ILE A 653 20.79 9.86 4.68
C ILE A 653 20.88 9.85 3.16
N ASP A 654 21.15 8.68 2.58
CA ASP A 654 21.24 8.44 1.15
C ASP A 654 20.17 7.42 0.76
N GLY A 655 19.03 7.91 0.26
CA GLY A 655 17.83 7.11 0.00
C GLY A 655 17.34 6.39 1.26
N LEU A 656 17.44 5.05 1.24
CA LEU A 656 17.07 4.15 2.35
C LEU A 656 18.27 3.74 3.24
N GLN A 657 19.40 4.43 3.14
CA GLN A 657 20.62 4.06 3.89
C GLN A 657 21.19 5.22 4.70
N LEU A 658 21.72 4.89 5.87
CA LEU A 658 22.50 5.81 6.69
C LEU A 658 23.99 5.59 6.44
N ARG A 659 24.65 6.55 5.79
CA ARG A 659 26.05 6.43 5.35
C ARG A 659 26.94 7.45 6.04
N ARG A 660 28.21 7.12 6.19
CA ARG A 660 29.23 8.07 6.67
C ARG A 660 29.65 8.97 5.52
N VAL A 661 29.56 10.28 5.74
CA VAL A 661 30.06 11.28 4.80
C VAL A 661 31.56 11.05 4.62
N ARG A 662 31.99 10.77 3.39
CA ARG A 662 33.41 10.53 3.04
C ARG A 662 34.15 11.82 2.67
N THR A 663 33.42 12.89 2.37
CA THR A 663 33.97 14.21 2.08
C THR A 663 34.54 14.82 3.38
N PRO A 664 35.81 15.28 3.39
CA PRO A 664 36.35 16.01 4.53
C PRO A 664 35.53 17.28 4.77
N ALA A 665 35.30 17.64 6.04
CA ALA A 665 34.64 18.91 6.36
C ALA A 665 35.43 20.07 5.73
N ALA A 666 34.74 21.15 5.34
CA ALA A 666 35.43 22.38 4.97
C ALA A 666 36.33 22.81 6.14
N LEU A 667 37.50 23.39 5.87
CA LEU A 667 38.45 23.83 6.90
C LEU A 667 37.81 24.73 7.98
N ASP A 668 36.70 25.38 7.62
CA ASP A 668 35.93 26.33 8.42
C ASP A 668 35.02 25.64 9.48
N ASP A 669 34.77 24.33 9.35
CA ASP A 669 33.88 23.53 10.20
C ASP A 669 34.59 22.83 11.38
N SER A 670 35.86 23.13 11.60
CA SER A 670 36.62 22.59 12.74
C SER A 670 36.20 23.28 14.04
N ILE A 671 35.13 22.77 14.65
CA ILE A 671 34.57 23.30 15.87
C ILE A 671 35.01 22.46 17.08
N GLY A 672 35.52 23.11 18.13
CA GLY A 672 35.91 22.43 19.36
C GLY A 672 34.72 21.83 20.15
N PRO A 673 34.97 21.05 21.21
CA PRO A 673 33.93 20.37 21.99
C PRO A 673 32.84 21.31 22.57
N GLU A 674 33.14 22.61 22.72
CA GLU A 674 32.23 23.65 23.24
C GLU A 674 31.78 24.69 22.19
N GLN A 675 31.78 24.35 20.90
CA GLN A 675 31.34 25.26 19.84
C GLN A 675 32.21 26.50 19.53
N ASN A 676 33.43 26.59 20.06
CA ASN A 676 34.37 27.67 19.71
C ASN A 676 35.22 27.32 18.48
N ARG A 677 35.34 28.29 17.54
CA ARG A 677 36.34 28.25 16.45
C ARG A 677 37.73 28.13 17.05
N GLN A 678 38.45 27.06 16.75
CA GLN A 678 39.82 26.87 17.24
C GLN A 678 40.82 27.16 16.13
N VAL A 679 41.90 27.85 16.47
CA VAL A 679 42.97 28.11 15.52
C VAL A 679 43.86 26.88 15.47
N VAL A 680 44.03 26.29 14.30
CA VAL A 680 44.87 25.10 14.09
C VAL A 680 46.08 25.50 13.25
N THR A 681 47.28 25.24 13.76
CA THR A 681 48.53 25.45 13.03
C THR A 681 49.18 24.10 12.73
N MET A 682 49.70 23.97 11.52
CA MET A 682 50.44 22.80 11.07
C MET A 682 51.89 22.90 11.54
N LEU A 683 52.28 22.05 12.49
CA LEU A 683 53.63 22.02 13.07
C LEU A 683 54.37 20.74 12.67
N PRO A 684 55.68 20.79 12.34
CA PRO A 684 56.43 19.60 11.94
C PRO A 684 56.55 18.62 13.11
N GLY A 685 56.11 17.39 12.87
CA GLY A 685 56.27 16.27 13.79
C GLY A 685 57.67 15.64 13.74
N PRO A 686 57.96 14.66 14.62
CA PRO A 686 59.28 14.01 14.71
C PRO A 686 59.76 13.34 13.42
N SER A 687 58.82 12.98 12.53
CA SER A 687 59.08 12.39 11.21
C SER A 687 59.19 13.43 10.08
N GLY A 688 59.18 14.73 10.39
CA GLY A 688 59.15 15.82 9.41
C GLY A 688 57.78 16.05 8.77
N ARG A 689 56.77 15.22 9.05
CA ARG A 689 55.40 15.39 8.56
C ARG A 689 54.67 16.45 9.39
N LEU A 690 54.01 17.41 8.74
CA LEU A 690 53.22 18.42 9.43
C LEU A 690 52.01 17.79 10.13
N LEU A 691 51.84 18.08 11.41
CA LEU A 691 50.74 17.61 12.25
C LEU A 691 49.91 18.82 12.72
N PRO A 692 48.57 18.73 12.69
CA PRO A 692 47.71 19.80 13.18
C PRO A 692 47.82 19.90 14.71
N ARG A 693 48.08 21.11 15.22
CA ARG A 693 48.00 21.43 16.65
C ARG A 693 47.09 22.62 16.89
N MET A 694 46.22 22.51 17.90
CA MET A 694 45.37 23.61 18.34
C MET A 694 46.24 24.64 19.07
N VAL A 695 46.12 25.90 18.67
CA VAL A 695 46.83 27.04 19.24
C VAL A 695 45.83 28.13 19.66
N SER A 696 46.20 28.96 20.63
CA SER A 696 45.37 30.12 21.01
C SER A 696 45.43 31.19 19.91
N LYS A 697 44.38 32.02 19.81
CA LYS A 697 44.33 33.14 18.86
C LYS A 697 45.50 34.12 19.04
N GLU A 698 45.93 34.35 20.28
CA GLU A 698 47.09 35.18 20.61
C GLU A 698 48.40 34.58 20.13
N ALA A 699 48.58 33.25 20.23
CA ALA A 699 49.78 32.57 19.74
C ALA A 699 49.84 32.47 18.21
N PHE A 700 48.71 32.57 17.51
CA PHE A 700 48.66 32.59 16.04
C PHE A 700 48.89 33.98 15.45
N LEU A 701 48.43 35.03 16.14
CA LEU A 701 48.60 36.42 15.72
C LEU A 701 49.91 37.06 16.23
N GLY A 702 50.65 36.34 17.07
CA GLY A 702 51.88 36.78 17.74
C GLY A 702 53.11 36.81 16.86
#